data_AF-A0A2S4KFI3-F1
#
_entry.id   AF-A0A2S4KFI3-F1
#
_cell.length_a   1.000
_cell.length_b   1.000
_cell.length_c   1.000
_cell.angle_alpha   90.00
_cell.angle_beta   90.00
_cell.angle_gamma   90.00
#
_symmetry.space_group_name_H-M   'P 1'
#
loop_
_entity.id
_entity.type
_entity.pdbx_description
1 polymer ?
#
loop_
_entity_poly.entity_id
_entity_poly.type
_entity_poly.pdbx_seq_one_letter_code
_entity_poly.pdbx_strand_id
1 'polypeptide(L)'
;MTAEYQVHGDVAVITLNNPPVNGLGLATRQGIVDGLDRAQADAAVKAIVITGAGGAFSGGADIKEFGTDKSLQEPNLHSVINAVENCTKPVVAAIHTVCMGGGLELALGCHYRVAAPGCNVALPEVKLGILPGAGGTQRLPRVVGVEAALNMIVSGEPVKSEMIGAVPGQKLFDKMAASPESLAEEALAFARSVADVRPLPLVRNLPCKHPEGDAYFQFARNMVKGMAKNFPAPAKCVDAVEAATKRKFADGLAYERELFINLMWTPESRALRHLFFAERAASKIPDVPSETPKRDIKKVGVIGAGTMGGGISMNFLNAGIPVTILEMKQEALDRGIGTIQKNYEAQVKKGKLKEDKYQQRMALLSTTLNYADLKDCDLIIEAVFEELGVKEAVFKQLDAVAKPGAILASNTSTLDVDKIAAFTQRPQDVVGMHFFSPANVMKLLEVVRGKATAKDVLATVMALAKKIKKTAVVSGVCDGFIGNRMIERYSQQAGFLLDEGCTPEQVDKAIEKFGFAMGPFRMGDLAGNDIGWAIRKRRAVEQPDMKYSKTADLLCEMGRFGQKTGAGWYDYQAGKRDAIPSDVVNQMIEEHRKALGITPRKVSDEEIVQRLVYALVNEGAKILEEGIASKSGDIDMVYLTGYGFPIHRGGPMHYASEVGLFNVVQSMKRFARNPLDDARAWEPAPLLARLAAEGKAFA
;
A
#
# COMPACT_ATOMS: atom_id res chain seq x y z
N MET A 1 -23.25 18.85 14.86
CA MET A 1 -23.93 18.54 13.58
C MET A 1 -22.84 18.34 12.53
N THR A 2 -23.01 17.39 11.61
CA THR A 2 -21.99 17.09 10.58
C THR A 2 -22.22 17.83 9.26
N ALA A 3 -23.29 18.62 9.16
CA ALA A 3 -23.48 19.68 8.19
C ALA A 3 -24.08 20.90 8.93
N GLU A 4 -23.47 22.06 8.78
CA GLU A 4 -23.87 23.31 9.44
C GLU A 4 -24.65 24.18 8.45
N TYR A 5 -25.63 24.93 8.95
CA TYR A 5 -26.45 25.83 8.13
C TYR A 5 -26.33 27.25 8.64
N GLN A 6 -25.96 28.18 7.76
CA GLN A 6 -25.87 29.61 8.04
C GLN A 6 -26.44 30.43 6.89
N VAL A 7 -27.10 31.55 7.18
CA VAL A 7 -27.60 32.49 6.14
C VAL A 7 -26.72 33.73 6.10
N HIS A 8 -26.28 34.11 4.90
CA HIS A 8 -25.48 35.31 4.62
C HIS A 8 -26.28 36.25 3.71
N GLY A 9 -27.17 37.04 4.32
CA GLY A 9 -28.12 37.88 3.60
C GLY A 9 -29.18 37.00 2.92
N ASP A 10 -29.09 36.89 1.60
CA ASP A 10 -30.00 36.14 0.72
C ASP A 10 -29.44 34.78 0.26
N VAL A 11 -28.27 34.37 0.76
CA VAL A 11 -27.65 33.09 0.40
C VAL A 11 -27.54 32.20 1.63
N ALA A 12 -28.07 30.97 1.55
CA ALA A 12 -27.86 29.94 2.56
C ALA A 12 -26.55 29.17 2.28
N VAL A 13 -25.75 28.93 3.30
CA VAL A 13 -24.51 28.17 3.24
C VAL A 13 -24.67 26.89 4.06
N ILE A 14 -24.48 25.75 3.40
CA ILE A 14 -24.44 24.42 4.00
C ILE A 14 -22.98 23.96 4.03
N THR A 15 -22.39 23.89 5.22
CA THR A 15 -20.98 23.54 5.41
C THR A 15 -20.86 22.11 5.94
N LEU A 16 -20.29 21.20 5.14
CA LEU A 16 -19.98 19.83 5.57
C LEU A 16 -18.90 19.87 6.65
N ASN A 17 -19.16 19.32 7.84
CA ASN A 17 -18.23 19.33 8.97
C ASN A 17 -18.14 17.94 9.62
N ASN A 18 -17.48 17.00 8.93
CA ASN A 18 -17.20 15.65 9.42
C ASN A 18 -15.69 15.33 9.27
N PRO A 19 -14.84 15.79 10.20
CA PRO A 19 -13.41 15.59 10.13
C PRO A 19 -12.99 14.11 10.00
N PRO A 20 -11.87 13.81 9.32
CA PRO A 20 -10.88 14.76 8.81
C PRO A 20 -11.14 15.26 7.37
N VAL A 21 -12.05 14.62 6.63
CA VAL A 21 -12.22 14.85 5.18
C VAL A 21 -13.68 15.05 4.75
N ASN A 22 -14.57 15.37 5.69
CA ASN A 22 -16.00 15.59 5.44
C ASN A 22 -16.65 14.40 4.73
N GLY A 23 -16.47 13.21 5.31
CA GLY A 23 -17.06 11.96 4.80
C GLY A 23 -18.58 12.04 4.75
N LEU A 24 -19.17 11.57 3.65
CA LEU A 24 -20.61 11.57 3.39
C LEU A 24 -21.31 10.40 4.10
N GLY A 25 -21.10 10.31 5.42
CA GLY A 25 -21.82 9.38 6.29
C GLY A 25 -23.28 9.79 6.46
N LEU A 26 -24.11 8.91 7.01
CA LEU A 26 -25.56 9.10 7.09
C LEU A 26 -25.94 10.44 7.73
N ALA A 27 -25.31 10.81 8.84
CA ALA A 27 -25.57 12.07 9.52
C ALA A 27 -25.26 13.29 8.64
N THR A 28 -24.16 13.25 7.86
CA THR A 28 -23.80 14.31 6.91
C THR A 28 -24.82 14.38 5.78
N ARG A 29 -25.24 13.23 5.23
CA ARG A 29 -26.25 13.17 4.16
C ARG A 29 -27.60 13.73 4.61
N GLN A 30 -28.05 13.36 5.81
CA GLN A 30 -29.26 13.92 6.41
C GLN A 30 -29.14 15.44 6.62
N GLY A 31 -28.01 15.88 7.20
CA GLY A 31 -27.78 17.31 7.43
C GLY A 31 -27.75 18.16 6.16
N ILE A 32 -27.29 17.61 5.03
CA ILE A 32 -27.39 18.29 3.72
C ILE A 32 -28.87 18.47 3.34
N VAL A 33 -29.66 17.39 3.38
CA VAL A 33 -31.09 17.43 3.00
C VAL A 33 -31.87 18.38 3.90
N ASP A 34 -31.67 18.31 5.22
CA ASP A 34 -32.32 19.21 6.18
C ASP A 34 -31.96 20.69 5.90
N GLY A 35 -30.71 20.95 5.49
CA GLY A 35 -30.25 22.28 5.09
C GLY A 35 -30.90 22.76 3.78
N LEU A 36 -31.05 21.88 2.80
CA LEU A 36 -31.75 22.19 1.54
C LEU A 36 -33.23 22.51 1.80
N ASP A 37 -33.91 21.71 2.63
CA ASP A 37 -35.32 21.92 2.96
C ASP A 37 -35.53 23.26 3.69
N ARG A 38 -34.67 23.58 4.66
CA ARG A 38 -34.67 24.90 5.32
C ARG A 38 -34.47 26.04 4.33
N ALA A 39 -33.46 25.93 3.47
CA ALA A 39 -33.17 26.97 2.48
C ALA A 39 -34.32 27.13 1.48
N GLN A 40 -34.98 26.05 1.06
CA GLN A 40 -36.12 26.08 0.14
C GLN A 40 -37.34 26.75 0.76
N ALA A 41 -37.65 26.43 2.02
CA ALA A 41 -38.79 26.99 2.75
C ALA A 41 -38.64 28.49 3.08
N ASP A 42 -37.42 28.99 3.23
CA ASP A 42 -37.15 30.39 3.57
C ASP A 42 -37.22 31.30 2.32
N ALA A 43 -38.26 32.12 2.21
CA ALA A 43 -38.45 33.05 1.07
C ALA A 43 -37.35 34.14 0.95
N ALA A 44 -36.64 34.45 2.04
CA ALA A 44 -35.52 35.40 2.03
C ALA A 44 -34.29 34.82 1.34
N VAL A 45 -34.09 33.50 1.39
CA VAL A 45 -33.01 32.81 0.69
C VAL A 45 -33.33 32.72 -0.80
N LYS A 46 -32.41 33.16 -1.65
CA LYS A 46 -32.50 33.15 -3.12
C LYS A 46 -31.56 32.14 -3.78
N ALA A 47 -30.45 31.79 -3.12
CA ALA A 47 -29.50 30.78 -3.59
C ALA A 47 -28.86 30.01 -2.42
N ILE A 48 -28.25 28.86 -2.72
CA ILE A 48 -27.62 27.97 -1.76
C ILE A 48 -26.16 27.75 -2.17
N VAL A 49 -25.24 27.78 -1.21
CA VAL A 49 -23.85 27.34 -1.36
C VAL A 49 -23.65 26.08 -0.51
N ILE A 50 -23.06 25.04 -1.10
CA ILE A 50 -22.57 23.87 -0.37
C ILE A 50 -21.04 23.94 -0.36
N THR A 51 -20.42 23.84 0.82
CA THR A 51 -18.96 23.86 0.99
C THR A 51 -18.53 22.86 2.08
N GLY A 52 -17.23 22.70 2.32
CA GLY A 52 -16.70 21.89 3.42
C GLY A 52 -15.95 22.74 4.45
N ALA A 53 -15.93 22.28 5.70
CA ALA A 53 -15.08 22.82 6.76
C ALA A 53 -13.68 22.20 6.72
N GLY A 54 -12.68 22.94 7.21
CA GLY A 54 -11.33 22.42 7.42
C GLY A 54 -10.61 22.03 6.12
N GLY A 55 -10.13 20.78 6.05
CA GLY A 55 -9.18 20.34 5.03
C GLY A 55 -9.77 19.76 3.73
N ALA A 56 -11.09 19.81 3.52
CA ALA A 56 -11.72 19.21 2.34
C ALA A 56 -13.07 19.85 2.03
N PHE A 57 -13.46 19.90 0.75
CA PHE A 57 -14.88 19.95 0.40
C PHE A 57 -15.54 18.64 0.86
N SER A 58 -15.12 17.53 0.26
CA SER A 58 -15.42 16.18 0.74
C SER A 58 -14.49 15.15 0.10
N GLY A 59 -14.02 14.20 0.91
CA GLY A 59 -13.26 13.02 0.48
C GLY A 59 -14.12 11.89 -0.09
N GLY A 60 -15.46 12.06 -0.13
CA GLY A 60 -16.40 11.07 -0.64
C GLY A 60 -17.16 10.33 0.46
N ALA A 61 -17.59 9.11 0.15
CA ALA A 61 -18.36 8.29 1.07
C ALA A 61 -17.59 8.02 2.38
N ASP A 62 -18.30 7.94 3.51
CA ASP A 62 -17.65 7.64 4.79
C ASP A 62 -17.24 6.17 4.83
N ILE A 63 -15.93 5.96 4.75
CA ILE A 63 -15.31 4.65 4.78
C ILE A 63 -15.65 3.87 6.06
N LYS A 64 -15.96 4.53 7.18
CA LYS A 64 -16.36 3.86 8.43
C LYS A 64 -17.73 3.20 8.33
N GLU A 65 -18.57 3.64 7.41
CA GLU A 65 -19.90 3.07 7.19
C GLU A 65 -19.89 1.93 6.17
N PHE A 66 -18.78 1.69 5.45
CA PHE A 66 -18.70 0.67 4.40
C PHE A 66 -19.00 -0.72 4.95
N GLY A 67 -19.93 -1.43 4.32
CA GLY A 67 -20.36 -2.77 4.77
C GLY A 67 -21.28 -2.78 5.98
N THR A 68 -21.74 -1.61 6.44
CA THR A 68 -22.76 -1.46 7.50
C THR A 68 -24.10 -1.01 6.91
N ASP A 69 -25.21 -1.23 7.63
CA ASP A 69 -26.55 -0.80 7.23
C ASP A 69 -26.62 0.72 6.96
N LYS A 70 -25.83 1.52 7.69
CA LYS A 70 -25.78 2.98 7.51
C LYS A 70 -25.34 3.42 6.12
N SER A 71 -24.52 2.61 5.43
CA SER A 71 -24.08 2.92 4.06
C SER A 71 -25.20 2.83 3.03
N LEU A 72 -26.26 2.05 3.34
CA LEU A 72 -27.41 1.84 2.45
C LEU A 72 -28.64 2.66 2.88
N GLN A 73 -28.63 3.22 4.08
CA GLN A 73 -29.77 3.94 4.64
C GLN A 73 -30.02 5.28 3.94
N GLU A 74 -31.31 5.61 3.76
CA GLU A 74 -31.77 6.90 3.26
C GLU A 74 -31.58 8.04 4.27
N PRO A 75 -31.29 9.28 3.80
CA PRO A 75 -31.02 9.64 2.41
C PRO A 75 -29.66 9.10 1.96
N ASN A 76 -29.65 8.27 0.91
CA ASN A 76 -28.42 7.80 0.29
C ASN A 76 -27.88 8.89 -0.66
N LEU A 77 -26.65 8.75 -1.16
CA LEU A 77 -26.04 9.83 -1.96
C LEU A 77 -26.82 10.17 -3.25
N HIS A 78 -27.50 9.20 -3.88
CA HIS A 78 -28.38 9.47 -5.02
C HIS A 78 -29.56 10.34 -4.62
N SER A 79 -30.18 10.06 -3.48
CA SER A 79 -31.30 10.82 -2.94
C SER A 79 -30.87 12.25 -2.60
N VAL A 80 -29.69 12.42 -2.00
CA VAL A 80 -29.09 13.75 -1.75
C VAL A 80 -28.86 14.50 -3.06
N ILE A 81 -28.25 13.87 -4.06
CA ILE A 81 -28.00 14.50 -5.37
C ILE A 81 -29.31 14.86 -6.07
N ASN A 82 -30.32 13.99 -6.02
CA ASN A 82 -31.64 14.28 -6.57
C ASN A 82 -32.32 15.45 -5.84
N ALA A 83 -32.18 15.53 -4.51
CA ALA A 83 -32.69 16.67 -3.73
C ALA A 83 -32.03 17.99 -4.16
N VAL A 84 -30.72 17.97 -4.41
CA VAL A 84 -29.98 19.13 -4.96
C VAL A 84 -30.49 19.51 -6.36
N GLU A 85 -30.59 18.54 -7.29
CA GLU A 85 -31.04 18.81 -8.67
C GLU A 85 -32.52 19.25 -8.73
N ASN A 86 -33.34 18.90 -7.75
CA ASN A 86 -34.74 19.31 -7.65
C ASN A 86 -34.94 20.63 -6.88
N CYS A 87 -33.88 21.27 -6.39
CA CYS A 87 -34.01 22.58 -5.76
C CYS A 87 -34.54 23.62 -6.75
N THR A 88 -35.48 24.47 -6.32
CA THR A 88 -36.01 25.55 -7.16
C THR A 88 -35.11 26.79 -7.11
N LYS A 89 -34.17 26.82 -6.17
CA LYS A 89 -33.12 27.83 -5.98
C LYS A 89 -31.78 27.29 -6.51
N PRO A 90 -30.92 28.14 -7.10
CA PRO A 90 -29.58 27.73 -7.52
C PRO A 90 -28.78 27.15 -6.35
N VAL A 91 -28.01 26.10 -6.63
CA VAL A 91 -27.11 25.46 -5.66
C VAL A 91 -25.71 25.50 -6.24
N VAL A 92 -24.78 26.11 -5.52
CA VAL A 92 -23.38 26.32 -5.91
C VAL A 92 -22.48 25.47 -5.01
N ALA A 93 -21.70 24.57 -5.58
CA ALA A 93 -20.63 23.89 -4.85
C ALA A 93 -19.39 24.80 -4.79
N ALA A 94 -18.95 25.18 -3.58
CA ALA A 94 -17.69 25.89 -3.36
C ALA A 94 -16.59 24.88 -2.98
N ILE A 95 -15.72 24.56 -3.93
CA ILE A 95 -14.80 23.42 -3.88
C ILE A 95 -13.39 23.86 -3.51
N HIS A 96 -12.81 23.26 -2.48
CA HIS A 96 -11.41 23.48 -2.08
C HIS A 96 -10.74 22.20 -1.59
N THR A 97 -9.39 22.22 -1.60
CA THR A 97 -8.47 21.22 -1.04
C THR A 97 -8.62 19.78 -1.53
N VAL A 98 -9.75 19.11 -1.26
CA VAL A 98 -10.09 17.75 -1.68
C VAL A 98 -11.56 17.67 -2.09
N CYS A 99 -11.82 17.20 -3.31
CA CYS A 99 -13.16 16.89 -3.83
C CYS A 99 -13.09 15.55 -4.58
N MET A 100 -13.39 14.47 -3.87
CA MET A 100 -13.16 13.11 -4.39
C MET A 100 -14.36 12.20 -4.24
N GLY A 101 -14.47 11.25 -5.17
CA GLY A 101 -15.50 10.22 -5.20
C GLY A 101 -16.90 10.81 -5.05
N GLY A 102 -17.66 10.31 -4.07
CA GLY A 102 -18.99 10.85 -3.74
C GLY A 102 -19.05 12.37 -3.50
N GLY A 103 -17.96 13.02 -3.09
CA GLY A 103 -17.88 14.47 -2.96
C GLY A 103 -17.92 15.16 -4.32
N LEU A 104 -17.19 14.64 -5.30
CA LEU A 104 -17.27 15.12 -6.68
C LEU A 104 -18.63 14.78 -7.31
N GLU A 105 -19.21 13.62 -7.00
CA GLU A 105 -20.56 13.26 -7.45
C GLU A 105 -21.63 14.22 -6.88
N LEU A 106 -21.52 14.61 -5.61
CA LEU A 106 -22.37 15.65 -5.00
C LEU A 106 -22.21 16.99 -5.73
N ALA A 107 -20.97 17.43 -5.98
CA ALA A 107 -20.71 18.68 -6.68
C ALA A 107 -21.22 18.66 -8.14
N LEU A 108 -21.17 17.51 -8.81
CA LEU A 108 -21.76 17.30 -10.15
C LEU A 108 -23.29 17.36 -10.13
N GLY A 109 -23.92 17.08 -8.98
CA GLY A 109 -25.35 17.26 -8.74
C GLY A 109 -25.76 18.72 -8.54
N CYS A 110 -24.86 19.59 -8.07
CA CYS A 110 -25.14 21.02 -7.94
C CYS A 110 -25.42 21.67 -9.30
N HIS A 111 -26.10 22.82 -9.29
CA HIS A 111 -26.35 23.60 -10.50
C HIS A 111 -25.04 24.22 -11.01
N TYR A 112 -24.23 24.76 -10.10
CA TYR A 112 -22.96 25.42 -10.41
C TYR A 112 -21.82 24.93 -9.49
N ARG A 113 -20.57 25.11 -9.94
CA ARG A 113 -19.34 24.77 -9.19
C ARG A 113 -18.31 25.89 -9.31
N VAL A 114 -17.86 26.41 -8.18
CA VAL A 114 -16.74 27.35 -8.05
C VAL A 114 -15.60 26.63 -7.34
N ALA A 115 -14.41 26.59 -7.94
CA ALA A 115 -13.27 25.83 -7.38
C ALA A 115 -12.06 26.72 -7.07
N ALA A 116 -11.46 26.52 -5.91
CA ALA A 116 -10.16 27.12 -5.56
C ALA A 116 -9.01 26.35 -6.22
N PRO A 117 -7.91 27.04 -6.62
CA PRO A 117 -6.72 26.38 -7.12
C PRO A 117 -6.07 25.48 -6.07
N GLY A 118 -5.35 24.45 -6.52
CA GLY A 118 -4.67 23.47 -5.67
C GLY A 118 -5.55 22.32 -5.17
N CYS A 119 -6.87 22.37 -5.38
CA CYS A 119 -7.79 21.30 -5.00
C CYS A 119 -7.46 20.00 -5.76
N ASN A 120 -7.42 18.87 -5.05
CA ASN A 120 -7.31 17.55 -5.65
C ASN A 120 -8.72 17.02 -6.00
N VAL A 121 -8.97 16.80 -7.29
CA VAL A 121 -10.26 16.39 -7.84
C VAL A 121 -10.12 14.99 -8.44
N ALA A 122 -10.94 14.03 -8.00
CA ALA A 122 -10.79 12.64 -8.47
C ALA A 122 -12.07 11.79 -8.30
N LEU A 123 -12.13 10.68 -9.02
CA LEU A 123 -13.06 9.57 -8.78
C LEU A 123 -12.25 8.30 -8.49
N PRO A 124 -11.75 8.12 -7.24
CA PRO A 124 -10.76 7.11 -6.89
C PRO A 124 -11.35 5.72 -6.57
N GLU A 125 -12.64 5.49 -6.78
CA GLU A 125 -13.37 4.26 -6.46
C GLU A 125 -12.70 3.00 -7.02
N VAL A 126 -12.09 3.10 -8.19
CA VAL A 126 -11.35 2.00 -8.83
C VAL A 126 -10.23 1.45 -7.95
N LYS A 127 -9.62 2.29 -7.10
CA LYS A 127 -8.57 1.88 -6.14
C LYS A 127 -9.11 1.02 -5.00
N LEU A 128 -10.44 0.98 -4.82
CA LEU A 128 -11.16 0.11 -3.88
C LEU A 128 -11.87 -1.06 -4.60
N GLY A 129 -11.57 -1.27 -5.88
CA GLY A 129 -12.19 -2.33 -6.67
C GLY A 129 -13.66 -2.09 -6.98
N ILE A 130 -14.11 -0.84 -6.93
CA ILE A 130 -15.47 -0.40 -7.27
C ILE A 130 -15.40 0.69 -8.36
N LEU A 131 -16.53 1.29 -8.71
CA LEU A 131 -16.59 2.42 -9.63
C LEU A 131 -17.40 3.57 -8.99
N PRO A 132 -17.39 4.79 -9.55
CA PRO A 132 -18.23 5.89 -9.07
C PRO A 132 -19.71 5.51 -9.19
N GLY A 133 -20.41 5.48 -8.07
CA GLY A 133 -21.70 4.80 -7.96
C GLY A 133 -22.87 5.69 -7.58
N ALA A 134 -22.73 7.01 -7.68
CA ALA A 134 -23.79 8.01 -7.46
C ALA A 134 -23.93 8.99 -8.66
N GLY A 135 -23.65 8.48 -9.86
CA GLY A 135 -23.77 9.13 -11.15
C GLY A 135 -22.50 9.78 -11.66
N GLY A 136 -21.34 9.54 -11.04
CA GLY A 136 -20.05 10.04 -11.49
C GLY A 136 -19.69 9.57 -12.91
N THR A 137 -19.94 8.30 -13.24
CA THR A 137 -19.66 7.77 -14.59
C THR A 137 -20.61 8.32 -15.65
N GLN A 138 -21.76 8.86 -15.22
CA GLN A 138 -22.75 9.48 -16.09
C GLN A 138 -22.51 10.99 -16.24
N ARG A 139 -22.22 11.71 -15.14
CA ARG A 139 -22.09 13.17 -15.14
C ARG A 139 -20.70 13.65 -15.57
N LEU A 140 -19.62 13.01 -15.13
CA LEU A 140 -18.26 13.46 -15.47
C LEU A 140 -17.98 13.53 -16.98
N PRO A 141 -18.30 12.51 -17.82
CA PRO A 141 -18.02 12.59 -19.25
C PRO A 141 -18.84 13.67 -19.99
N ARG A 142 -19.89 14.22 -19.38
CA ARG A 142 -20.68 15.34 -19.92
C ARG A 142 -20.01 16.69 -19.71
N VAL A 143 -19.12 16.80 -18.71
CA VAL A 143 -18.50 18.08 -18.31
C VAL A 143 -17.02 18.19 -18.66
N VAL A 144 -16.30 17.07 -18.77
CA VAL A 144 -14.87 17.09 -19.19
C VAL A 144 -14.61 16.32 -20.49
N GLY A 145 -15.66 15.76 -21.10
CA GLY A 145 -15.53 14.87 -22.26
C GLY A 145 -15.23 13.42 -21.86
N VAL A 146 -15.53 12.49 -22.78
CA VAL A 146 -15.45 11.04 -22.53
C VAL A 146 -14.03 10.60 -22.21
N GLU A 147 -13.02 11.06 -22.95
CA GLU A 147 -11.64 10.62 -22.77
C GLU A 147 -11.05 11.02 -21.42
N ALA A 148 -11.20 12.30 -21.05
CA ALA A 148 -10.70 12.81 -19.78
C ALA A 148 -11.44 12.15 -18.59
N ALA A 149 -12.76 12.00 -18.69
CA ALA A 149 -13.54 11.31 -17.67
C ALA A 149 -13.12 9.85 -17.52
N LEU A 150 -12.96 9.13 -18.62
CA LEU A 150 -12.56 7.73 -18.58
C LEU A 150 -11.17 7.57 -17.95
N ASN A 151 -10.21 8.42 -18.32
CA ASN A 151 -8.89 8.42 -17.70
C ASN A 151 -8.95 8.71 -16.19
N MET A 152 -9.74 9.71 -15.76
CA MET A 152 -9.92 10.03 -14.34
C MET A 152 -10.55 8.88 -13.54
N ILE A 153 -11.55 8.19 -14.12
CA ILE A 153 -12.29 7.11 -13.46
C ILE A 153 -11.49 5.80 -13.43
N VAL A 154 -10.83 5.44 -14.54
CA VAL A 154 -10.07 4.18 -14.65
C VAL A 154 -8.76 4.23 -13.87
N SER A 155 -8.11 5.39 -13.82
CA SER A 155 -6.88 5.57 -13.02
C SER A 155 -7.18 5.85 -11.55
N GLY A 156 -8.28 6.56 -11.26
CA GLY A 156 -8.57 7.07 -9.93
C GLY A 156 -7.52 8.05 -9.41
N GLU A 157 -6.70 8.64 -10.30
CA GLU A 157 -5.66 9.59 -9.92
C GLU A 157 -6.23 11.00 -9.73
N PRO A 158 -5.77 11.74 -8.70
CA PRO A 158 -6.21 13.10 -8.49
C PRO A 158 -5.63 14.04 -9.55
N VAL A 159 -6.49 14.91 -10.07
CA VAL A 159 -6.09 16.00 -10.96
C VAL A 159 -6.27 17.32 -10.21
N LYS A 160 -5.33 18.25 -10.39
CA LYS A 160 -5.44 19.58 -9.80
C LYS A 160 -6.54 20.39 -10.47
N SER A 161 -7.35 21.08 -9.68
CA SER A 161 -8.48 21.90 -10.15
C SER A 161 -8.12 22.86 -11.28
N GLU A 162 -6.99 23.55 -11.19
CA GLU A 162 -6.49 24.51 -12.18
C GLU A 162 -6.08 23.84 -13.50
N MET A 163 -5.63 22.60 -13.44
CA MET A 163 -5.32 21.82 -14.66
C MET A 163 -6.59 21.45 -15.40
N ILE A 164 -7.68 21.14 -14.68
CA ILE A 164 -8.99 20.90 -15.31
C ILE A 164 -9.57 22.22 -15.81
N GLY A 165 -9.55 23.28 -14.98
CA GLY A 165 -10.10 24.59 -15.32
C GLY A 165 -9.44 25.26 -16.53
N ALA A 166 -8.18 24.93 -16.81
CA ALA A 166 -7.46 25.39 -17.99
C ALA A 166 -7.83 24.65 -19.29
N VAL A 167 -8.54 23.53 -19.22
CA VAL A 167 -8.98 22.78 -20.42
C VAL A 167 -10.05 23.59 -21.16
N PRO A 168 -9.83 23.99 -22.43
CA PRO A 168 -10.81 24.75 -23.18
C PRO A 168 -12.14 23.97 -23.34
N GLY A 169 -13.26 24.64 -23.05
CA GLY A 169 -14.60 24.06 -23.24
C GLY A 169 -15.04 23.07 -22.16
N GLN A 170 -14.23 22.84 -21.11
CA GLN A 170 -14.68 22.12 -19.93
C GLN A 170 -15.89 22.83 -19.28
N LYS A 171 -16.79 22.05 -18.69
CA LYS A 171 -17.99 22.51 -17.99
C LYS A 171 -18.09 21.96 -16.56
N LEU A 172 -16.97 21.47 -16.02
CA LEU A 172 -16.89 21.01 -14.65
C LEU A 172 -16.91 22.21 -13.69
N PHE A 173 -16.07 23.22 -13.93
CA PHE A 173 -16.04 24.43 -13.11
C PHE A 173 -16.61 25.60 -13.88
N ASP A 174 -17.64 26.23 -13.31
CA ASP A 174 -18.24 27.45 -13.84
C ASP A 174 -17.34 28.66 -13.57
N LYS A 175 -16.58 28.62 -12.46
CA LYS A 175 -15.59 29.63 -12.11
C LYS A 175 -14.42 29.03 -11.32
N MET A 176 -13.21 29.46 -11.63
CA MET A 176 -12.05 29.29 -10.76
C MET A 176 -11.93 30.51 -9.85
N ALA A 177 -11.81 30.29 -8.54
CA ALA A 177 -11.55 31.36 -7.57
C ALA A 177 -10.10 31.88 -7.73
N ALA A 178 -9.86 33.13 -7.34
CA ALA A 178 -8.53 33.73 -7.41
C ALA A 178 -7.53 33.04 -6.47
N SER A 179 -7.97 32.65 -5.28
CA SER A 179 -7.19 31.87 -4.32
C SER A 179 -8.08 30.99 -3.43
N PRO A 180 -7.50 30.06 -2.65
CA PRO A 180 -8.26 29.32 -1.64
C PRO A 180 -8.95 30.21 -0.60
N GLU A 181 -8.32 31.33 -0.23
CA GLU A 181 -8.82 32.26 0.79
C GLU A 181 -10.02 33.07 0.28
N SER A 182 -10.06 33.42 -1.02
CA SER A 182 -11.15 34.20 -1.62
C SER A 182 -12.38 33.36 -1.97
N LEU A 183 -12.29 32.02 -1.95
CA LEU A 183 -13.34 31.12 -2.41
C LEU A 183 -14.72 31.40 -1.77
N ALA A 184 -14.76 31.63 -0.45
CA ALA A 184 -16.03 31.82 0.25
C ALA A 184 -16.78 33.06 -0.26
N GLU A 185 -16.09 34.20 -0.36
CA GLU A 185 -16.66 35.44 -0.86
C GLU A 185 -17.05 35.32 -2.34
N GLU A 186 -16.20 34.70 -3.16
CA GLU A 186 -16.45 34.53 -4.58
C GLU A 186 -17.61 33.57 -4.87
N ALA A 187 -17.77 32.52 -4.07
CA ALA A 187 -18.90 31.60 -4.19
C ALA A 187 -20.22 32.26 -3.78
N LEU A 188 -20.22 33.09 -2.71
CA LEU A 188 -21.39 33.88 -2.32
C LEU A 188 -21.76 34.89 -3.41
N ALA A 189 -20.77 35.61 -3.96
CA ALA A 189 -20.99 36.55 -5.06
C ALA A 189 -21.54 35.84 -6.31
N PHE A 190 -20.99 34.69 -6.66
CA PHE A 190 -21.47 33.87 -7.77
C PHE A 190 -22.90 33.36 -7.54
N ALA A 191 -23.21 32.89 -6.33
CA ALA A 191 -24.56 32.43 -5.97
C ALA A 191 -25.60 33.54 -6.13
N ARG A 192 -25.28 34.78 -5.73
CA ARG A 192 -26.15 35.94 -5.95
C ARG A 192 -26.31 36.27 -7.43
N SER A 193 -25.23 36.20 -8.22
CA SER A 193 -25.30 36.53 -9.65
C SER A 193 -26.18 35.56 -10.45
N VAL A 194 -26.42 34.34 -9.94
CA VAL A 194 -27.26 33.34 -10.60
C VAL A 194 -28.62 33.12 -9.93
N ALA A 195 -28.94 33.87 -8.87
CA ALA A 195 -30.15 33.69 -8.04
C ALA A 195 -31.44 33.54 -8.86
N ASP A 196 -31.60 34.39 -9.89
CA ASP A 196 -32.80 34.47 -10.73
C ASP A 196 -32.67 33.72 -12.08
N VAL A 197 -31.53 33.07 -12.35
CA VAL A 197 -31.30 32.38 -13.62
C VAL A 197 -32.18 31.13 -13.72
N ARG A 198 -33.04 31.07 -14.74
CA ARG A 198 -33.87 29.89 -15.04
C ARG A 198 -33.89 29.60 -16.55
N PRO A 199 -34.00 28.33 -16.98
CA PRO A 199 -34.01 27.12 -16.15
C PRO A 199 -32.63 26.89 -15.50
N LEU A 200 -32.62 26.22 -14.34
CA LEU A 200 -31.36 25.90 -13.66
C LEU A 200 -30.58 24.86 -14.49
N PRO A 201 -29.26 25.04 -14.68
CA PRO A 201 -28.47 24.10 -15.45
C PRO A 201 -28.30 22.79 -14.66
N LEU A 202 -28.51 21.67 -15.34
CA LEU A 202 -28.30 20.34 -14.79
C LEU A 202 -27.30 19.58 -15.66
N VAL A 203 -26.26 19.02 -15.05
CA VAL A 203 -25.24 18.25 -15.77
C VAL A 203 -25.88 17.07 -16.52
N ARG A 204 -26.90 16.43 -15.94
CA ARG A 204 -27.64 15.31 -16.57
C ARG A 204 -28.21 15.63 -17.97
N ASN A 205 -28.47 16.91 -18.26
CA ASN A 205 -29.05 17.37 -19.53
C ASN A 205 -28.00 17.71 -20.60
N LEU A 206 -26.71 17.76 -20.23
CA LEU A 206 -25.63 18.00 -21.19
C LEU A 206 -25.44 16.77 -22.11
N PRO A 207 -25.09 17.00 -23.39
CA PRO A 207 -24.83 15.91 -24.32
C PRO A 207 -23.60 15.10 -23.90
N CYS A 208 -23.62 13.79 -24.16
CA CYS A 208 -22.49 12.89 -23.94
C CYS A 208 -22.30 12.05 -25.20
N LYS A 209 -21.27 12.35 -25.99
CA LYS A 209 -20.91 11.60 -27.20
C LYS A 209 -19.39 11.61 -27.37
N HIS A 210 -18.86 10.58 -28.01
CA HIS A 210 -17.48 10.52 -28.47
C HIS A 210 -17.47 10.48 -30.01
N PRO A 211 -16.61 11.25 -30.71
CA PRO A 211 -16.59 11.28 -32.18
C PRO A 211 -16.40 9.89 -32.82
N GLU A 212 -15.57 9.04 -32.22
CA GLU A 212 -15.30 7.69 -32.73
C GLU A 212 -16.24 6.61 -32.16
N GLY A 213 -17.17 6.99 -31.26
CA GLY A 213 -18.17 6.08 -30.68
C GLY A 213 -17.61 4.74 -30.22
N ASP A 214 -18.13 3.66 -30.79
CA ASP A 214 -17.81 2.27 -30.43
C ASP A 214 -16.33 1.91 -30.64
N ALA A 215 -15.66 2.50 -31.64
CA ALA A 215 -14.26 2.21 -31.93
C ALA A 215 -13.34 2.63 -30.77
N TYR A 216 -13.59 3.80 -30.19
CA TYR A 216 -12.87 4.29 -29.02
C TYR A 216 -13.06 3.38 -27.80
N PHE A 217 -14.30 2.98 -27.50
CA PHE A 217 -14.56 2.13 -26.35
C PHE A 217 -13.98 0.71 -26.53
N GLN A 218 -13.95 0.19 -27.76
CA GLN A 218 -13.26 -1.07 -28.03
C GLN A 218 -11.75 -0.95 -27.81
N PHE A 219 -11.13 0.15 -28.27
CA PHE A 219 -9.72 0.45 -27.99
C PHE A 219 -9.45 0.56 -26.48
N ALA A 220 -10.25 1.33 -25.77
CA ALA A 220 -10.11 1.53 -24.33
C ALA A 220 -10.25 0.21 -23.55
N ARG A 221 -11.22 -0.65 -23.90
CA ARG A 221 -11.37 -1.99 -23.30
C ARG A 221 -10.12 -2.84 -23.49
N ASN A 222 -9.56 -2.87 -24.69
CA ASN A 222 -8.36 -3.66 -24.98
C ASN A 222 -7.16 -3.16 -24.17
N MET A 223 -6.97 -1.83 -24.09
CA MET A 223 -5.92 -1.21 -23.28
C MET A 223 -6.08 -1.52 -21.79
N VAL A 224 -7.28 -1.30 -21.23
CA VAL A 224 -7.57 -1.52 -19.81
C VAL A 224 -7.45 -2.99 -19.44
N LYS A 225 -7.91 -3.92 -20.28
CA LYS A 225 -7.77 -5.37 -20.05
C LYS A 225 -6.31 -5.80 -19.95
N GLY A 226 -5.42 -5.18 -20.75
CA GLY A 226 -3.98 -5.43 -20.68
C GLY A 226 -3.33 -4.90 -19.40
N MET A 227 -3.81 -3.76 -18.89
CA MET A 227 -3.24 -3.08 -17.71
C MET A 227 -3.80 -3.58 -16.37
N ALA A 228 -5.06 -4.04 -16.34
CA ALA A 228 -5.81 -4.36 -15.14
C ALA A 228 -6.04 -5.87 -14.95
N LYS A 229 -5.04 -6.71 -15.30
CA LYS A 229 -5.13 -8.15 -15.09
C LYS A 229 -5.47 -8.46 -13.62
N ASN A 230 -6.45 -9.34 -13.40
CA ASN A 230 -6.99 -9.72 -12.09
C ASN A 230 -7.83 -8.64 -11.36
N PHE A 231 -8.11 -7.49 -11.97
CA PHE A 231 -8.97 -6.47 -11.37
C PHE A 231 -10.19 -6.22 -12.26
N PRO A 232 -11.41 -6.60 -11.82
CA PRO A 232 -12.61 -6.45 -12.64
C PRO A 232 -13.08 -4.98 -12.78
N ALA A 233 -12.83 -4.14 -11.78
CA ALA A 233 -13.37 -2.79 -11.71
C ALA A 233 -12.96 -1.87 -12.87
N PRO A 234 -11.68 -1.79 -13.30
CA PRO A 234 -11.28 -0.93 -14.41
C PRO A 234 -12.06 -1.19 -15.71
N ALA A 235 -12.31 -2.45 -16.06
CA ALA A 235 -13.09 -2.77 -17.26
C ALA A 235 -14.56 -2.34 -17.11
N LYS A 236 -15.13 -2.51 -15.90
CA LYS A 236 -16.49 -2.06 -15.59
C LYS A 236 -16.64 -0.54 -15.54
N CYS A 237 -15.58 0.20 -15.19
CA CYS A 237 -15.53 1.64 -15.36
C CYS A 237 -15.71 2.06 -16.83
N VAL A 238 -15.07 1.34 -17.76
CA VAL A 238 -15.25 1.58 -19.21
C VAL A 238 -16.69 1.34 -19.62
N ASP A 239 -17.28 0.21 -19.20
CA ASP A 239 -18.68 -0.11 -19.51
C ASP A 239 -19.66 0.94 -18.97
N ALA A 240 -19.44 1.44 -17.75
CA ALA A 240 -20.29 2.45 -17.12
C ALA A 240 -20.21 3.81 -17.83
N VAL A 241 -19.01 4.25 -18.24
CA VAL A 241 -18.82 5.48 -19.01
C VAL A 241 -19.38 5.34 -20.43
N GLU A 242 -19.24 4.18 -21.07
CA GLU A 242 -19.84 3.94 -22.39
C GLU A 242 -21.37 4.08 -22.33
N ALA A 243 -22.00 3.56 -21.28
CA ALA A 243 -23.44 3.67 -21.08
C ALA A 243 -23.92 5.14 -21.06
N ALA A 244 -23.09 6.06 -20.56
CA ALA A 244 -23.40 7.49 -20.55
C ALA A 244 -23.60 8.08 -21.97
N THR A 245 -22.99 7.46 -22.99
CA THR A 245 -23.06 7.87 -24.40
C THR A 245 -24.17 7.17 -25.19
N LYS A 246 -24.65 6.02 -24.71
CA LYS A 246 -25.61 5.15 -25.43
C LYS A 246 -27.02 5.17 -24.84
N ARG A 247 -27.15 5.39 -23.54
CA ARG A 247 -28.41 5.24 -22.80
C ARG A 247 -29.01 6.59 -22.42
N LYS A 248 -30.32 6.60 -22.13
CA LYS A 248 -30.93 7.72 -21.40
C LYS A 248 -30.29 7.83 -20.02
N PHE A 249 -30.24 9.04 -19.46
CA PHE A 249 -29.54 9.29 -18.21
C PHE A 249 -29.98 8.38 -17.06
N ALA A 250 -31.30 8.19 -16.88
CA ALA A 250 -31.85 7.32 -15.84
C ALA A 250 -31.43 5.84 -16.02
N ASP A 251 -31.46 5.35 -17.26
CA ASP A 251 -31.06 3.97 -17.59
C ASP A 251 -29.54 3.76 -17.42
N GLY A 252 -28.73 4.80 -17.70
CA GLY A 252 -27.29 4.82 -17.44
C GLY A 252 -26.98 4.80 -15.94
N LEU A 253 -27.71 5.58 -15.14
CA LEU A 253 -27.57 5.61 -13.69
C LEU A 253 -27.94 4.26 -13.05
N ALA A 254 -29.02 3.62 -13.52
CA ALA A 254 -29.40 2.29 -13.07
C ALA A 254 -28.33 1.23 -13.40
N TYR A 255 -27.73 1.31 -14.60
CA TYR A 255 -26.65 0.41 -15.01
C TYR A 255 -25.35 0.64 -14.22
N GLU A 256 -24.98 1.90 -13.98
CA GLU A 256 -23.86 2.23 -13.10
C GLU A 256 -24.06 1.60 -11.71
N ARG A 257 -25.27 1.71 -11.15
CA ARG A 257 -25.59 1.15 -9.84
C ARG A 257 -25.50 -0.39 -9.82
N GLU A 258 -26.00 -1.05 -10.85
CA GLU A 258 -25.88 -2.50 -11.01
C GLU A 258 -24.41 -2.93 -11.00
N LEU A 259 -23.57 -2.28 -11.81
CA LEU A 259 -22.14 -2.57 -11.88
C LEU A 259 -21.43 -2.29 -10.55
N PHE A 260 -21.77 -1.19 -9.88
CA PHE A 260 -21.25 -0.87 -8.55
C PHE A 260 -21.53 -1.97 -7.53
N ILE A 261 -22.79 -2.42 -7.45
CA ILE A 261 -23.21 -3.46 -6.50
C ILE A 261 -22.46 -4.77 -6.80
N ASN A 262 -22.41 -5.17 -8.07
CA ASN A 262 -21.71 -6.39 -8.49
C ASN A 262 -20.23 -6.35 -8.10
N LEU A 263 -19.55 -5.23 -8.33
CA LEU A 263 -18.14 -5.04 -7.96
C LEU A 263 -17.92 -5.09 -6.45
N MET A 264 -18.82 -4.52 -5.65
CA MET A 264 -18.70 -4.50 -4.18
C MET A 264 -18.65 -5.92 -3.58
N TRP A 265 -19.28 -6.89 -4.23
CA TRP A 265 -19.31 -8.30 -3.81
C TRP A 265 -18.14 -9.14 -4.35
N THR A 266 -17.26 -8.57 -5.16
CA THR A 266 -16.07 -9.28 -5.65
C THR A 266 -15.02 -9.45 -4.53
N PRO A 267 -14.28 -10.57 -4.49
CA PRO A 267 -13.18 -10.75 -3.54
C PRO A 267 -12.09 -9.68 -3.72
N GLU A 268 -11.88 -9.18 -4.94
CA GLU A 268 -10.90 -8.13 -5.23
C GLU A 268 -11.28 -6.79 -4.57
N SER A 269 -12.56 -6.42 -4.57
CA SER A 269 -13.01 -5.21 -3.87
C SER A 269 -12.91 -5.37 -2.35
N ARG A 270 -13.23 -6.54 -1.79
CA ARG A 270 -13.03 -6.81 -0.35
C ARG A 270 -11.56 -6.72 0.03
N ALA A 271 -10.68 -7.30 -0.78
CA ALA A 271 -9.23 -7.18 -0.62
C ALA A 271 -8.78 -5.72 -0.67
N LEU A 272 -9.08 -4.97 -1.72
CA LEU A 272 -8.63 -3.58 -1.86
C LEU A 272 -9.17 -2.66 -0.76
N ARG A 273 -10.41 -2.87 -0.30
CA ARG A 273 -10.95 -2.17 0.87
C ARG A 273 -10.21 -2.53 2.15
N HIS A 274 -9.97 -3.83 2.39
CA HIS A 274 -9.15 -4.28 3.52
C HIS A 274 -7.79 -3.61 3.53
N LEU A 275 -7.09 -3.58 2.40
CA LEU A 275 -5.77 -2.94 2.27
C LEU A 275 -5.80 -1.46 2.60
N PHE A 276 -6.83 -0.75 2.13
CA PHE A 276 -6.97 0.67 2.39
C PHE A 276 -7.10 0.98 3.90
N PHE A 277 -7.76 0.10 4.66
CA PHE A 277 -7.83 0.22 6.12
C PHE A 277 -6.53 -0.26 6.80
N ALA A 278 -6.00 -1.41 6.37
CA ALA A 278 -4.78 -1.99 6.93
C ALA A 278 -3.58 -1.03 6.81
N GLU A 279 -3.39 -0.37 5.66
CA GLU A 279 -2.31 0.60 5.44
C GLU A 279 -2.40 1.79 6.43
N ARG A 280 -3.60 2.29 6.69
CA ARG A 280 -3.81 3.37 7.66
C ARG A 280 -3.61 2.90 9.09
N ALA A 281 -4.11 1.71 9.39
CA ALA A 281 -4.02 1.10 10.71
C ALA A 281 -2.57 0.75 11.06
N ALA A 282 -1.72 0.39 10.09
CA ALA A 282 -0.30 0.10 10.31
C ALA A 282 0.46 1.27 10.97
N SER A 283 0.04 2.51 10.71
CA SER A 283 0.60 3.70 11.36
C SER A 283 0.18 3.90 12.82
N LYS A 284 -0.79 3.12 13.31
CA LYS A 284 -1.35 3.22 14.66
C LYS A 284 -0.77 2.12 15.55
N ILE A 285 -0.10 2.54 16.61
CA ILE A 285 0.45 1.67 17.64
C ILE A 285 -0.46 1.82 18.88
N PRO A 286 -1.03 0.73 19.44
CA PRO A 286 -2.07 0.81 20.46
C PRO A 286 -1.75 1.70 21.67
N ASP A 287 -0.50 1.68 22.14
CA ASP A 287 -0.05 2.42 23.31
C ASP A 287 0.74 3.71 23.00
N VAL A 288 0.80 4.13 21.73
CA VAL A 288 1.45 5.39 21.29
C VAL A 288 0.37 6.35 20.75
N PRO A 289 -0.09 7.32 21.57
CA PRO A 289 -1.08 8.30 21.15
C PRO A 289 -0.63 9.13 19.93
N SER A 290 -1.58 9.66 19.13
CA SER A 290 -1.25 10.48 17.95
C SER A 290 -0.49 11.75 18.29
N GLU A 291 -0.71 12.28 19.49
CA GLU A 291 -0.10 13.51 20.01
C GLU A 291 1.30 13.29 20.60
N THR A 292 1.83 12.05 20.57
CA THR A 292 3.18 11.77 21.04
C THR A 292 4.18 12.70 20.33
N PRO A 293 4.99 13.47 21.08
CA PRO A 293 5.97 14.38 20.48
C PRO A 293 6.99 13.58 19.67
N LYS A 294 7.45 14.17 18.58
CA LYS A 294 8.40 13.55 17.65
C LYS A 294 9.71 14.34 17.69
N ARG A 295 10.83 13.64 17.59
CA ARG A 295 12.13 14.27 17.41
C ARG A 295 12.26 14.75 15.97
N ASP A 296 12.91 15.89 15.77
CA ASP A 296 13.15 16.42 14.44
C ASP A 296 14.38 15.75 13.83
N ILE A 297 14.24 15.18 12.63
CA ILE A 297 15.31 14.44 11.93
C ILE A 297 15.77 15.28 10.74
N LYS A 298 16.90 15.97 10.94
CA LYS A 298 17.53 16.85 9.95
C LYS A 298 18.78 16.25 9.33
N LYS A 299 19.52 15.39 10.03
CA LYS A 299 20.74 14.74 9.53
C LYS A 299 20.77 13.26 9.91
N VAL A 300 21.08 12.40 8.94
CA VAL A 300 21.14 10.94 9.12
C VAL A 300 22.56 10.42 8.92
N GLY A 301 23.02 9.58 9.85
CA GLY A 301 24.22 8.76 9.68
C GLY A 301 23.85 7.37 9.18
N VAL A 302 24.67 6.79 8.29
CA VAL A 302 24.54 5.38 7.89
C VAL A 302 25.90 4.70 8.03
N ILE A 303 25.95 3.57 8.74
CA ILE A 303 27.19 2.79 8.89
C ILE A 303 27.12 1.61 7.93
N GLY A 304 28.10 1.52 7.03
CA GLY A 304 28.18 0.54 5.98
C GLY A 304 27.82 1.14 4.62
N ALA A 305 28.74 1.06 3.66
CA ALA A 305 28.55 1.54 2.28
C ALA A 305 28.14 0.42 1.30
N GLY A 306 27.81 -0.77 1.82
CA GLY A 306 27.35 -1.91 1.02
C GLY A 306 25.97 -1.70 0.38
N THR A 307 25.42 -2.74 -0.24
CA THR A 307 24.12 -2.70 -0.96
C THR A 307 22.99 -2.11 -0.11
N MET A 308 22.87 -2.54 1.15
CA MET A 308 21.83 -2.05 2.06
C MET A 308 22.08 -0.58 2.45
N GLY A 309 23.26 -0.24 2.95
CA GLY A 309 23.56 1.12 3.39
C GLY A 309 23.45 2.16 2.27
N GLY A 310 23.89 1.83 1.05
CA GLY A 310 23.69 2.69 -0.12
C GLY A 310 22.21 2.89 -0.46
N GLY A 311 21.44 1.81 -0.51
CA GLY A 311 19.99 1.88 -0.77
C GLY A 311 19.21 2.63 0.32
N ILE A 312 19.55 2.42 1.60
CA ILE A 312 18.98 3.14 2.74
C ILE A 312 19.25 4.64 2.59
N SER A 313 20.50 5.03 2.35
CA SER A 313 20.92 6.42 2.17
C SER A 313 20.11 7.12 1.08
N MET A 314 19.90 6.46 -0.06
CA MET A 314 19.11 7.01 -1.16
C MET A 314 17.67 7.39 -0.77
N ASN A 315 17.03 6.68 0.17
CA ASN A 315 15.68 7.05 0.64
C ASN A 315 15.65 8.43 1.30
N PHE A 316 16.67 8.75 2.10
CA PHE A 316 16.79 10.03 2.80
C PHE A 316 17.19 11.15 1.85
N LEU A 317 18.16 10.91 0.95
CA LEU A 317 18.56 11.88 -0.08
C LEU A 317 17.37 12.25 -0.98
N ASN A 318 16.55 11.27 -1.37
CA ASN A 318 15.34 11.49 -2.16
C ASN A 318 14.30 12.37 -1.45
N ALA A 319 14.29 12.34 -0.12
CA ALA A 319 13.42 13.16 0.74
C ALA A 319 14.05 14.51 1.14
N GLY A 320 15.25 14.83 0.62
CA GLY A 320 15.95 16.07 0.90
C GLY A 320 16.63 16.10 2.28
N ILE A 321 16.94 14.94 2.86
CA ILE A 321 17.61 14.83 4.16
C ILE A 321 19.10 14.52 3.94
N PRO A 322 20.02 15.35 4.45
CA PRO A 322 21.46 15.08 4.44
C PRO A 322 21.84 13.73 5.06
N VAL A 323 22.74 13.01 4.39
CA VAL A 323 23.26 11.71 4.85
C VAL A 323 24.78 11.73 4.93
N THR A 324 25.34 11.21 6.03
CA THR A 324 26.76 10.91 6.17
C THR A 324 26.97 9.40 6.24
N ILE A 325 27.66 8.83 5.25
CA ILE A 325 28.00 7.39 5.24
C ILE A 325 29.37 7.19 5.87
N LEU A 326 29.42 6.32 6.89
CA LEU A 326 30.66 5.85 7.48
C LEU A 326 31.00 4.45 6.96
N GLU A 327 32.26 4.25 6.61
CA GLU A 327 32.82 2.94 6.27
C GLU A 327 34.23 2.79 6.86
N MET A 328 34.73 1.56 7.01
CA MET A 328 36.04 1.31 7.61
C MET A 328 37.22 1.50 6.64
N LYS A 329 36.97 1.41 5.33
CA LYS A 329 38.01 1.47 4.28
C LYS A 329 37.56 2.35 3.11
N GLN A 330 38.47 3.17 2.60
CA GLN A 330 38.18 4.10 1.50
C GLN A 330 37.70 3.37 0.25
N GLU A 331 38.26 2.21 -0.08
CA GLU A 331 37.91 1.48 -1.30
C GLU A 331 36.47 0.92 -1.25
N ALA A 332 36.01 0.53 -0.06
CA ALA A 332 34.64 0.07 0.15
C ALA A 332 33.66 1.25 0.08
N LEU A 333 34.05 2.39 0.66
CA LEU A 333 33.31 3.64 0.61
C LEU A 333 33.11 4.11 -0.83
N ASP A 334 34.19 4.24 -1.60
CA ASP A 334 34.17 4.68 -3.00
C ASP A 334 33.28 3.77 -3.87
N ARG A 335 33.35 2.45 -3.66
CA ARG A 335 32.51 1.47 -4.35
C ARG A 335 31.02 1.67 -4.03
N GLY A 336 30.70 1.91 -2.76
CA GLY A 336 29.34 2.21 -2.32
C GLY A 336 28.79 3.49 -2.96
N ILE A 337 29.56 4.57 -2.93
CA ILE A 337 29.19 5.85 -3.55
C ILE A 337 29.01 5.71 -5.06
N GLY A 338 29.95 5.01 -5.73
CA GLY A 338 29.84 4.74 -7.16
C GLY A 338 28.57 3.94 -7.53
N THR A 339 28.10 3.07 -6.64
CA THR A 339 26.85 2.34 -6.82
C THR A 339 25.62 3.25 -6.70
N ILE A 340 25.63 4.19 -5.74
CA ILE A 340 24.57 5.20 -5.58
C ILE A 340 24.50 6.11 -6.82
N GLN A 341 25.65 6.61 -7.28
CA GLN A 341 25.77 7.46 -8.48
C GLN A 341 25.20 6.76 -9.71
N LYS A 342 25.66 5.54 -10.01
CA LYS A 342 25.18 4.74 -11.15
C LYS A 342 23.66 4.53 -11.11
N ASN A 343 23.08 4.34 -9.92
CA ASN A 343 21.63 4.20 -9.76
C ASN A 343 20.86 5.48 -10.12
N TYR A 344 21.35 6.65 -9.73
CA TYR A 344 20.72 7.91 -10.12
C TYR A 344 20.94 8.24 -11.58
N GLU A 345 22.16 8.07 -12.11
CA GLU A 345 22.47 8.27 -13.52
C GLU A 345 21.59 7.38 -14.43
N ALA A 346 21.34 6.13 -14.02
CA ALA A 346 20.42 5.25 -14.73
C ALA A 346 18.97 5.77 -14.75
N GLN A 347 18.53 6.47 -13.70
CA GLN A 347 17.20 7.12 -13.67
C GLN A 347 17.17 8.37 -14.53
N VAL A 348 18.24 9.16 -14.55
CA VAL A 348 18.38 10.33 -15.45
C VAL A 348 18.33 9.89 -16.91
N LYS A 349 19.14 8.89 -17.29
CA LYS A 349 19.15 8.32 -18.65
C LYS A 349 17.78 7.79 -19.09
N LYS A 350 16.95 7.32 -18.15
CA LYS A 350 15.59 6.83 -18.40
C LYS A 350 14.52 7.92 -18.32
N GLY A 351 14.89 9.19 -18.14
CA GLY A 351 13.96 10.32 -17.99
C GLY A 351 13.12 10.30 -16.71
N LYS A 352 13.48 9.46 -15.72
CA LYS A 352 12.77 9.33 -14.44
C LYS A 352 13.26 10.30 -13.36
N LEU A 353 14.40 10.93 -13.60
CA LEU A 353 15.00 11.93 -12.72
C LEU A 353 15.59 13.05 -13.58
N LYS A 354 15.38 14.31 -13.18
CA LYS A 354 16.03 15.45 -13.83
C LYS A 354 17.45 15.62 -13.29
N GLU A 355 18.35 16.16 -14.12
CA GLU A 355 19.76 16.35 -13.79
C GLU A 355 19.96 17.25 -12.56
N ASP A 356 19.21 18.36 -12.46
CA ASP A 356 19.24 19.26 -11.30
C ASP A 356 18.86 18.55 -9.99
N LYS A 357 17.87 17.64 -10.05
CA LYS A 357 17.46 16.82 -8.91
C LYS A 357 18.49 15.75 -8.54
N TYR A 358 19.20 15.21 -9.52
CA TYR A 358 20.34 14.33 -9.25
C TYR A 358 21.44 15.08 -8.49
N GLN A 359 21.88 16.23 -8.99
CA GLN A 359 22.92 17.03 -8.36
C GLN A 359 22.52 17.48 -6.93
N GLN A 360 21.26 17.90 -6.74
CA GLN A 360 20.73 18.23 -5.40
C GLN A 360 20.83 17.04 -4.43
N ARG A 361 20.54 15.82 -4.88
CA ARG A 361 20.62 14.61 -4.03
C ARG A 361 22.06 14.27 -3.69
N MET A 362 22.98 14.38 -4.65
CA MET A 362 24.40 14.09 -4.40
C MET A 362 25.06 15.13 -3.49
N ALA A 363 24.65 16.41 -3.58
CA ALA A 363 25.13 17.46 -2.68
C ALA A 363 24.73 17.24 -1.20
N LEU A 364 23.69 16.44 -0.94
CA LEU A 364 23.26 16.06 0.41
C LEU A 364 24.04 14.87 0.98
N LEU A 365 24.89 14.23 0.19
CA LEU A 365 25.65 13.05 0.58
C LEU A 365 27.07 13.45 0.99
N SER A 366 27.46 13.06 2.19
CA SER A 366 28.84 13.17 2.69
C SER A 366 29.34 11.80 3.13
N THR A 367 30.66 11.65 3.23
CA THR A 367 31.29 10.38 3.59
C THR A 367 32.38 10.58 4.62
N THR A 368 32.64 9.55 5.43
CA THR A 368 33.70 9.57 6.43
C THR A 368 34.24 8.16 6.70
N LEU A 369 35.44 8.10 7.27
CA LEU A 369 36.01 6.90 7.89
C LEU A 369 36.08 7.02 9.42
N ASN A 370 35.58 8.13 9.99
CA ASN A 370 35.69 8.47 11.40
C ASN A 370 34.32 8.59 12.06
N TYR A 371 34.10 7.85 13.15
CA TYR A 371 32.86 7.88 13.94
C TYR A 371 32.54 9.28 14.45
N ALA A 372 33.55 10.09 14.81
CA ALA A 372 33.37 11.43 15.36
C ALA A 372 32.53 12.36 14.45
N ASP A 373 32.52 12.13 13.15
CA ASP A 373 31.77 12.93 12.18
C ASP A 373 30.26 12.66 12.21
N LEU A 374 29.83 11.60 12.91
CA LEU A 374 28.43 11.26 13.12
C LEU A 374 27.82 11.95 14.35
N LYS A 375 28.61 12.65 15.19
CA LYS A 375 28.18 13.23 16.47
C LYS A 375 26.91 14.10 16.39
N ASP A 376 26.73 14.81 15.27
CA ASP A 376 25.63 15.75 15.07
C ASP A 376 24.38 15.13 14.42
N CYS A 377 24.42 13.86 14.03
CA CYS A 377 23.29 13.17 13.40
C CYS A 377 22.12 12.97 14.39
N ASP A 378 20.89 13.14 13.91
CA ASP A 378 19.67 12.95 14.71
C ASP A 378 19.23 11.47 14.72
N LEU A 379 19.58 10.74 13.66
CA LEU A 379 19.34 9.31 13.48
C LEU A 379 20.58 8.68 12.88
N ILE A 380 21.01 7.54 13.41
CA ILE A 380 22.11 6.75 12.84
C ILE A 380 21.62 5.32 12.59
N ILE A 381 21.76 4.84 11.36
CA ILE A 381 21.33 3.50 10.95
C ILE A 381 22.54 2.62 10.67
N GLU A 382 22.67 1.55 11.43
CA GLU A 382 23.69 0.53 11.26
C GLU A 382 23.25 -0.51 10.21
N ALA A 383 24.10 -0.74 9.20
CA ALA A 383 23.91 -1.72 8.13
C ALA A 383 25.21 -2.48 7.80
N VAL A 384 25.93 -2.90 8.84
CA VAL A 384 27.13 -3.74 8.77
C VAL A 384 26.78 -5.24 8.81
N PHE A 385 27.80 -6.10 8.84
CA PHE A 385 27.64 -7.55 8.84
C PHE A 385 26.71 -8.05 9.95
N GLU A 386 25.98 -9.13 9.66
CA GLU A 386 24.98 -9.74 10.53
C GLU A 386 25.65 -10.66 11.57
N GLU A 387 26.48 -10.07 12.44
CA GLU A 387 27.18 -10.76 13.52
C GLU A 387 27.08 -9.91 14.80
N LEU A 388 26.81 -10.55 15.94
CA LEU A 388 26.49 -9.85 17.18
C LEU A 388 27.70 -9.10 17.76
N GLY A 389 28.89 -9.68 17.72
CA GLY A 389 30.14 -9.04 18.17
C GLY A 389 30.51 -7.80 17.33
N VAL A 390 30.32 -7.86 16.01
CA VAL A 390 30.46 -6.69 15.14
C VAL A 390 29.47 -5.59 15.53
N LYS A 391 28.19 -5.93 15.74
CA LYS A 391 27.18 -4.94 16.16
C LYS A 391 27.45 -4.39 17.55
N GLU A 392 27.93 -5.21 18.49
CA GLU A 392 28.35 -4.76 19.82
C GLU A 392 29.41 -3.66 19.72
N ALA A 393 30.48 -3.90 18.94
CA ALA A 393 31.54 -2.93 18.75
C ALA A 393 31.00 -1.61 18.16
N VAL A 394 30.14 -1.70 17.14
CA VAL A 394 29.53 -0.52 16.49
C VAL A 394 28.63 0.25 17.46
N PHE A 395 27.72 -0.41 18.17
CA PHE A 395 26.76 0.26 19.04
C PHE A 395 27.43 0.89 20.28
N LYS A 396 28.53 0.30 20.80
CA LYS A 396 29.35 0.94 21.84
C LYS A 396 30.01 2.22 21.35
N GLN A 397 30.53 2.24 20.12
CA GLN A 397 31.11 3.46 19.52
C GLN A 397 30.03 4.52 19.28
N LEU A 398 28.86 4.11 18.79
CA LEU A 398 27.73 5.01 18.59
C LEU A 398 27.22 5.62 19.90
N ASP A 399 27.11 4.83 20.96
CA ASP A 399 26.70 5.33 22.28
C ASP A 399 27.67 6.37 22.84
N ALA A 400 28.98 6.23 22.56
CA ALA A 400 29.98 7.19 22.98
C ALA A 400 29.97 8.51 22.17
N VAL A 401 29.68 8.45 20.88
CA VAL A 401 29.85 9.59 19.95
C VAL A 401 28.56 10.32 19.63
N ALA A 402 27.42 9.61 19.54
CA ALA A 402 26.16 10.21 19.16
C ALA A 402 25.65 11.18 20.24
N LYS A 403 25.24 12.38 19.83
CA LYS A 403 24.65 13.37 20.74
C LYS A 403 23.48 12.78 21.55
N PRO A 404 23.23 13.28 22.78
CA PRO A 404 22.03 12.91 23.53
C PRO A 404 20.76 13.11 22.71
N GLY A 405 19.84 12.14 22.77
CA GLY A 405 18.58 12.16 22.01
C GLY A 405 18.69 11.74 20.54
N ALA A 406 19.88 11.41 20.02
CA ALA A 406 20.00 10.76 18.71
C ALA A 406 19.41 9.34 18.76
N ILE A 407 18.64 8.98 17.74
CA ILE A 407 18.08 7.63 17.58
C ILE A 407 19.16 6.71 16.98
N LEU A 408 19.37 5.53 17.57
CA LEU A 408 20.29 4.52 17.06
C LEU A 408 19.48 3.34 16.51
N ALA A 409 19.57 3.09 15.22
CA ALA A 409 18.78 2.07 14.56
C ALA A 409 19.65 0.94 13.98
N SER A 410 19.25 -0.32 14.15
CA SER A 410 19.87 -1.45 13.44
C SER A 410 19.01 -1.91 12.26
N ASN A 411 19.62 -2.16 11.11
CA ASN A 411 19.00 -2.81 9.95
C ASN A 411 19.04 -4.35 10.04
N THR A 412 19.39 -4.92 11.20
CA THR A 412 19.45 -6.38 11.37
C THR A 412 18.13 -7.06 10.99
N SER A 413 18.23 -8.31 10.53
CA SER A 413 17.13 -9.13 10.03
C SER A 413 16.85 -10.37 10.88
N THR A 414 17.82 -10.78 11.71
CA THR A 414 17.78 -12.02 12.51
C THR A 414 18.27 -11.84 13.95
N LEU A 415 18.99 -10.76 14.26
CA LEU A 415 19.54 -10.57 15.59
C LEU A 415 18.55 -9.89 16.53
N ASP A 416 18.67 -10.24 17.81
CA ASP A 416 17.88 -9.72 18.89
C ASP A 416 18.22 -8.24 19.17
N VAL A 417 17.28 -7.34 18.86
CA VAL A 417 17.43 -5.89 19.04
C VAL A 417 17.57 -5.51 20.52
N ASP A 418 16.99 -6.28 21.46
CA ASP A 418 17.18 -6.02 22.89
C ASP A 418 18.63 -6.26 23.32
N LYS A 419 19.28 -7.30 22.75
CA LYS A 419 20.73 -7.54 23.00
C LYS A 419 21.58 -6.41 22.44
N ILE A 420 21.25 -5.92 21.24
CA ILE A 420 21.94 -4.77 20.64
C ILE A 420 21.77 -3.51 21.51
N ALA A 421 20.54 -3.24 21.98
CA ALA A 421 20.25 -2.10 22.83
C ALA A 421 21.01 -2.15 24.17
N ALA A 422 21.20 -3.34 24.73
CA ALA A 422 21.94 -3.57 25.98
C ALA A 422 23.44 -3.24 25.90
N PHE A 423 24.00 -3.06 24.70
CA PHE A 423 25.38 -2.59 24.54
C PHE A 423 25.53 -1.07 24.73
N THR A 424 24.41 -0.35 24.90
CA THR A 424 24.36 1.10 25.04
C THR A 424 23.85 1.49 26.43
N GLN A 425 24.17 2.70 26.86
CA GLN A 425 23.61 3.33 28.07
C GLN A 425 22.26 4.04 27.79
N ARG A 426 21.75 3.95 26.56
CA ARG A 426 20.52 4.60 26.09
C ARG A 426 19.59 3.64 25.35
N PRO A 427 19.25 2.46 25.92
CA PRO A 427 18.44 1.47 25.21
C PRO A 427 17.07 2.00 24.77
N GLN A 428 16.55 3.05 25.42
CA GLN A 428 15.34 3.75 25.02
C GLN A 428 15.41 4.48 23.67
N ASP A 429 16.63 4.83 23.23
CA ASP A 429 16.90 5.48 21.95
C ASP A 429 17.24 4.47 20.84
N VAL A 430 17.25 3.16 21.16
CA VAL A 430 17.58 2.08 20.23
C VAL A 430 16.30 1.46 19.65
N VAL A 431 16.31 1.20 18.33
CA VAL A 431 15.18 0.60 17.60
C VAL A 431 15.69 -0.24 16.41
N GLY A 432 14.93 -1.23 15.95
CA GLY A 432 15.21 -1.85 14.66
C GLY A 432 14.53 -1.08 13.53
N MET A 433 15.27 -0.79 12.46
CA MET A 433 14.75 -0.27 11.20
C MET A 433 15.15 -1.23 10.08
N HIS A 434 14.44 -2.35 9.97
CA HIS A 434 14.74 -3.41 9.02
C HIS A 434 14.19 -3.05 7.62
N PHE A 435 15.09 -2.65 6.73
CA PHE A 435 14.80 -2.36 5.33
C PHE A 435 14.90 -3.63 4.47
N PHE A 436 14.14 -3.62 3.37
CA PHE A 436 14.06 -4.76 2.45
C PHE A 436 14.84 -4.49 1.17
N SER A 437 15.69 -5.44 0.75
CA SER A 437 16.53 -5.28 -0.45
C SER A 437 15.71 -5.40 -1.75
N PRO A 438 15.93 -4.55 -2.77
CA PRO A 438 16.77 -3.34 -2.75
C PRO A 438 16.11 -2.20 -1.94
N ALA A 439 16.84 -1.67 -0.95
CA ALA A 439 16.29 -0.77 0.07
C ALA A 439 15.74 0.56 -0.47
N ASN A 440 16.17 1.02 -1.64
CA ASN A 440 15.65 2.22 -2.29
C ASN A 440 14.39 1.99 -3.13
N VAL A 441 13.99 0.73 -3.35
CA VAL A 441 12.85 0.33 -4.18
C VAL A 441 11.73 -0.27 -3.34
N MET A 442 12.04 -1.23 -2.47
CA MET A 442 11.04 -1.93 -1.67
C MET A 442 10.35 -0.97 -0.71
N LYS A 443 9.02 -1.06 -0.57
CA LYS A 443 8.25 -0.10 0.25
C LYS A 443 8.24 -0.45 1.73
N LEU A 444 8.41 -1.71 2.09
CA LEU A 444 8.36 -2.15 3.47
C LEU A 444 9.54 -1.58 4.29
N LEU A 445 9.21 -1.07 5.48
CA LEU A 445 10.13 -0.88 6.59
C LEU A 445 9.53 -1.58 7.81
N GLU A 446 10.19 -2.61 8.31
CA GLU A 446 9.78 -3.27 9.55
C GLU A 446 10.47 -2.58 10.73
N VAL A 447 9.67 -1.95 11.58
CA VAL A 447 10.13 -1.18 12.74
C VAL A 447 10.08 -2.09 13.96
N VAL A 448 11.25 -2.58 14.38
CA VAL A 448 11.34 -3.56 15.47
C VAL A 448 11.42 -2.80 16.79
N ARG A 449 10.35 -2.89 17.58
CA ARG A 449 10.24 -2.27 18.89
C ARG A 449 10.95 -3.13 19.93
N GLY A 450 12.10 -2.66 20.41
CA GLY A 450 12.75 -3.23 21.59
C GLY A 450 11.96 -2.94 22.86
N LYS A 451 12.25 -3.69 23.93
CA LYS A 451 11.57 -3.56 25.24
C LYS A 451 11.68 -2.17 25.83
N ALA A 452 12.85 -1.54 25.67
CA ALA A 452 13.14 -0.22 26.22
C ALA A 452 12.77 0.93 25.27
N THR A 453 12.54 0.66 23.97
CA THR A 453 12.36 1.69 22.94
C THR A 453 11.25 2.66 23.33
N ALA A 454 11.60 3.95 23.41
CA ALA A 454 10.68 4.98 23.84
C ALA A 454 9.58 5.27 22.81
N LYS A 455 8.43 5.76 23.29
CA LYS A 455 7.25 6.03 22.44
C LYS A 455 7.50 7.16 21.42
N ASP A 456 8.27 8.18 21.81
CA ASP A 456 8.67 9.27 20.92
C ASP A 456 9.60 8.78 19.80
N VAL A 457 10.48 7.81 20.06
CA VAL A 457 11.31 7.15 19.03
C VAL A 457 10.43 6.43 18.01
N LEU A 458 9.46 5.63 18.46
CA LEU A 458 8.51 4.96 17.56
C LEU A 458 7.70 5.98 16.74
N ALA A 459 7.12 6.99 17.39
CA ALA A 459 6.35 8.04 16.71
C ALA A 459 7.20 8.79 15.66
N THR A 460 8.48 9.02 15.97
CA THR A 460 9.45 9.66 15.07
C THR A 460 9.75 8.77 13.86
N VAL A 461 10.10 7.50 14.07
CA VAL A 461 10.44 6.55 12.99
C VAL A 461 9.24 6.31 12.07
N MET A 462 8.03 6.14 12.62
CA MET A 462 6.81 5.95 11.81
C MET A 462 6.51 7.18 10.94
N ALA A 463 6.70 8.39 11.47
CA ALA A 463 6.53 9.62 10.70
C ALA A 463 7.62 9.79 9.63
N LEU A 464 8.87 9.45 9.99
CA LEU A 464 10.01 9.49 9.08
C LEU A 464 9.83 8.51 7.92
N ALA A 465 9.36 7.29 8.19
CA ALA A 465 9.05 6.27 7.18
C ALA A 465 8.09 6.82 6.11
N LYS A 466 7.03 7.51 6.53
CA LYS A 466 6.10 8.18 5.61
C LYS A 466 6.81 9.25 4.77
N LYS A 467 7.69 10.07 5.37
CA LYS A 467 8.47 11.11 4.68
C LYS A 467 9.38 10.52 3.60
N ILE A 468 10.00 9.36 3.88
CA ILE A 468 10.83 8.62 2.92
C ILE A 468 10.06 7.62 2.05
N LYS A 469 8.71 7.72 2.03
CA LYS A 469 7.79 6.90 1.21
C LYS A 469 7.89 5.39 1.46
N LYS A 470 8.15 5.00 2.71
CA LYS A 470 8.04 3.62 3.20
C LYS A 470 6.68 3.38 3.85
N THR A 471 6.20 2.15 3.74
CA THR A 471 5.12 1.60 4.55
C THR A 471 5.76 0.97 5.78
N ALA A 472 5.64 1.64 6.92
CA ALA A 472 6.17 1.13 8.18
C ALA A 472 5.16 0.22 8.88
N VAL A 473 5.64 -0.92 9.36
CA VAL A 473 4.89 -1.86 10.21
C VAL A 473 5.72 -2.14 11.45
N VAL A 474 5.10 -2.07 12.64
CA VAL A 474 5.81 -2.34 13.90
C VAL A 474 5.78 -3.83 14.21
N SER A 475 6.95 -4.38 14.50
CA SER A 475 7.14 -5.75 14.99
C SER A 475 7.69 -5.74 16.42
N GLY A 476 7.33 -6.73 17.22
CA GLY A 476 8.07 -7.11 18.41
C GLY A 476 9.41 -7.78 18.06
N VAL A 477 10.24 -8.01 19.08
CA VAL A 477 11.53 -8.70 18.94
C VAL A 477 11.32 -10.21 18.93
N CYS A 478 11.61 -10.85 17.81
CA CYS A 478 11.78 -12.30 17.68
C CYS A 478 12.69 -12.60 16.48
N ASP A 479 13.19 -13.84 16.38
CA ASP A 479 14.03 -14.24 15.25
C ASP A 479 13.24 -14.16 13.93
N GLY A 480 13.69 -13.29 13.02
CA GLY A 480 13.05 -13.04 11.74
C GLY A 480 11.82 -12.12 11.78
N PHE A 481 11.50 -11.53 12.94
CA PHE A 481 10.40 -10.57 13.13
C PHE A 481 9.05 -11.10 12.60
N ILE A 482 8.35 -10.35 11.76
CA ILE A 482 7.13 -10.82 11.08
C ILE A 482 7.52 -11.48 9.76
N GLY A 483 8.19 -10.71 8.90
CA GLY A 483 8.39 -11.10 7.51
C GLY A 483 9.22 -12.37 7.33
N ASN A 484 10.46 -12.36 7.83
CA ASN A 484 11.41 -13.45 7.58
C ASN A 484 11.03 -14.71 8.36
N ARG A 485 10.44 -14.55 9.53
CA ARG A 485 9.88 -15.65 10.32
C ARG A 485 8.81 -16.41 9.53
N MET A 486 7.89 -15.69 8.88
CA MET A 486 6.85 -16.31 8.07
C MET A 486 7.41 -16.90 6.76
N ILE A 487 8.31 -16.19 6.04
CA ILE A 487 8.83 -16.67 4.75
C ILE A 487 9.68 -17.93 4.88
N GLU A 488 10.26 -18.17 6.07
CA GLU A 488 10.96 -19.40 6.38
C GLU A 488 10.04 -20.62 6.29
N ARG A 489 8.80 -20.54 6.82
CA ARG A 489 7.82 -21.63 6.74
C ARG A 489 7.36 -21.88 5.31
N TYR A 490 7.16 -20.82 4.54
CA TYR A 490 6.90 -20.90 3.10
C TYR A 490 8.04 -21.60 2.34
N SER A 491 9.29 -21.22 2.62
CA SER A 491 10.46 -21.81 1.96
C SER A 491 10.70 -23.26 2.38
N GLN A 492 10.41 -23.60 3.64
CA GLN A 492 10.45 -24.97 4.15
C GLN A 492 9.50 -25.87 3.36
N GLN A 493 8.25 -25.42 3.14
CA GLN A 493 7.28 -26.16 2.33
C GLN A 493 7.66 -26.24 0.85
N ALA A 494 8.27 -25.19 0.28
CA ALA A 494 8.82 -25.26 -1.08
C ALA A 494 9.86 -26.37 -1.21
N GLY A 495 10.77 -26.51 -0.23
CA GLY A 495 11.76 -27.60 -0.20
C GLY A 495 11.12 -28.99 -0.13
N PHE A 496 10.15 -29.21 0.76
CA PHE A 496 9.47 -30.51 0.85
C PHE A 496 8.67 -30.86 -0.41
N LEU A 497 8.09 -29.86 -1.09
CA LEU A 497 7.47 -30.07 -2.40
C LEU A 497 8.48 -30.60 -3.44
N LEU A 498 9.74 -30.16 -3.39
CA LEU A 498 10.79 -30.75 -4.23
C LEU A 498 11.06 -32.20 -3.84
N ASP A 499 11.16 -32.52 -2.56
CA ASP A 499 11.39 -33.91 -2.13
C ASP A 499 10.26 -34.84 -2.61
N GLU A 500 9.02 -34.34 -2.63
CA GLU A 500 7.84 -35.15 -2.94
C GLU A 500 7.52 -35.32 -4.43
N GLY A 501 8.14 -34.52 -5.31
CA GLY A 501 7.98 -34.73 -6.76
C GLY A 501 7.92 -33.47 -7.62
N CYS A 502 7.87 -32.28 -7.04
CA CYS A 502 7.85 -31.03 -7.81
C CYS A 502 9.24 -30.63 -8.31
N THR A 503 9.29 -29.84 -9.37
CA THR A 503 10.49 -29.12 -9.79
C THR A 503 10.42 -27.64 -9.36
N PRO A 504 11.55 -26.90 -9.32
CA PRO A 504 11.53 -25.48 -8.98
C PRO A 504 10.58 -24.66 -9.86
N GLU A 505 10.58 -24.91 -11.18
CA GLU A 505 9.72 -24.18 -12.12
C GLU A 505 8.24 -24.51 -11.95
N GLN A 506 7.90 -25.73 -11.51
CA GLN A 506 6.52 -26.10 -11.25
C GLN A 506 5.96 -25.30 -10.06
N VAL A 507 6.73 -25.24 -8.97
CA VAL A 507 6.33 -24.52 -7.75
C VAL A 507 6.25 -23.02 -8.00
N ASP A 508 7.28 -22.45 -8.66
CA ASP A 508 7.29 -21.02 -8.99
C ASP A 508 6.13 -20.65 -9.91
N LYS A 509 5.86 -21.44 -10.97
CA LYS A 509 4.72 -21.18 -11.87
C LYS A 509 3.37 -21.25 -11.14
N ALA A 510 3.17 -22.21 -10.24
CA ALA A 510 1.91 -22.35 -9.53
C ALA A 510 1.64 -21.14 -8.61
N ILE A 511 2.64 -20.69 -7.84
CA ILE A 511 2.48 -19.57 -6.91
C ILE A 511 2.46 -18.19 -7.62
N GLU A 512 3.16 -18.06 -8.75
CA GLU A 512 3.08 -16.87 -9.61
C GLU A 512 1.73 -16.78 -10.33
N LYS A 513 1.17 -17.92 -10.76
CA LYS A 513 -0.20 -18.01 -11.30
C LYS A 513 -1.25 -17.65 -10.25
N PHE A 514 -1.03 -18.04 -8.99
CA PHE A 514 -1.86 -17.57 -7.87
C PHE A 514 -1.78 -16.04 -7.71
N GLY A 515 -0.60 -15.46 -7.95
CA GLY A 515 -0.42 -14.03 -8.13
C GLY A 515 0.81 -13.43 -7.43
N PHE A 516 1.71 -14.23 -6.87
CA PHE A 516 2.98 -13.71 -6.34
C PHE A 516 3.81 -13.08 -7.45
N ALA A 517 4.56 -12.02 -7.12
CA ALA A 517 5.46 -11.38 -8.07
C ALA A 517 6.62 -12.28 -8.52
N MET A 518 7.04 -13.21 -7.65
CA MET A 518 8.15 -14.13 -7.87
C MET A 518 7.97 -15.37 -6.98
N GLY A 519 8.18 -16.56 -7.53
CA GLY A 519 8.16 -17.81 -6.77
C GLY A 519 9.34 -17.97 -5.79
N PRO A 520 9.27 -18.94 -4.85
CA PRO A 520 10.29 -19.14 -3.82
C PRO A 520 11.69 -19.35 -4.38
N PHE A 521 11.83 -20.06 -5.50
CA PHE A 521 13.14 -20.45 -6.01
C PHE A 521 13.81 -19.32 -6.77
N ARG A 522 13.06 -18.60 -7.63
CA ARG A 522 13.53 -17.35 -8.24
C ARG A 522 13.87 -16.29 -7.18
N MET A 523 13.10 -16.22 -6.10
CA MET A 523 13.37 -15.32 -4.98
C MET A 523 14.68 -15.69 -4.27
N GLY A 524 14.91 -16.99 -4.00
CA GLY A 524 16.16 -17.50 -3.46
C GLY A 524 17.37 -17.15 -4.34
N ASP A 525 17.24 -17.33 -5.65
CA ASP A 525 18.30 -17.01 -6.61
C ASP A 525 18.59 -15.50 -6.72
N LEU A 526 17.58 -14.65 -6.52
CA LEU A 526 17.76 -13.20 -6.48
C LEU A 526 18.45 -12.75 -5.18
N ALA A 527 18.05 -13.31 -4.04
CA ALA A 527 18.61 -12.95 -2.74
C ALA A 527 20.05 -13.49 -2.56
N GLY A 528 20.29 -14.70 -3.03
CA GLY A 528 21.51 -15.47 -2.79
C GLY A 528 21.24 -16.67 -1.88
N ASN A 529 21.31 -17.89 -2.44
CA ASN A 529 20.99 -19.11 -1.70
C ASN A 529 21.96 -19.39 -0.53
N ASP A 530 23.18 -18.89 -0.62
CA ASP A 530 24.21 -18.97 0.42
C ASP A 530 23.84 -18.24 1.72
N ILE A 531 23.02 -17.18 1.64
CA ILE A 531 22.52 -16.47 2.81
C ILE A 531 21.62 -17.40 3.63
N GLY A 532 20.65 -18.05 2.97
CA GLY A 532 19.79 -19.04 3.60
C GLY A 532 20.57 -20.27 4.10
N TRP A 533 21.64 -20.65 3.39
CA TRP A 533 22.51 -21.76 3.79
C TRP A 533 23.25 -21.47 5.11
N ALA A 534 23.80 -20.26 5.26
CA ALA A 534 24.44 -19.84 6.51
C ALA A 534 23.46 -19.86 7.69
N ILE A 535 22.23 -19.39 7.49
CA ILE A 535 21.16 -19.42 8.50
C ILE A 535 20.81 -20.86 8.88
N ARG A 536 20.60 -21.76 7.90
CA ARG A 536 20.29 -23.16 8.18
C ARG A 536 21.41 -23.88 8.91
N LYS A 537 22.69 -23.59 8.59
CA LYS A 537 23.84 -24.14 9.34
C LYS A 537 23.85 -23.69 10.81
N ARG A 538 23.56 -22.41 11.07
CA ARG A 538 23.40 -21.88 12.44
C ARG A 538 22.26 -22.60 13.16
N ARG A 539 21.09 -22.70 12.51
CA ARG A 539 19.91 -23.37 13.09
C ARG A 539 20.10 -24.86 13.31
N ALA A 540 20.88 -25.57 12.50
CA ALA A 540 21.17 -26.97 12.73
C ALA A 540 21.89 -27.21 14.08
N VAL A 541 22.61 -26.20 14.58
CA VAL A 541 23.23 -26.21 15.91
C VAL A 541 22.26 -25.72 16.99
N GLU A 542 21.53 -24.62 16.73
CA GLU A 542 20.64 -23.98 17.72
C GLU A 542 19.30 -24.72 17.93
N GLN A 543 18.78 -25.35 16.87
CA GLN A 543 17.46 -25.98 16.77
C GLN A 543 17.55 -27.27 15.94
N PRO A 544 18.25 -28.32 16.43
CA PRO A 544 18.51 -29.54 15.67
C PRO A 544 17.24 -30.31 15.26
N ASP A 545 16.13 -30.10 15.98
CA ASP A 545 14.85 -30.75 15.70
C ASP A 545 14.06 -30.13 14.54
N MET A 546 14.50 -28.97 14.03
CA MET A 546 13.83 -28.29 12.92
C MET A 546 14.18 -28.97 11.59
N LYS A 547 13.18 -29.53 10.91
CA LYS A 547 13.37 -30.27 9.66
C LYS A 547 13.41 -29.35 8.46
N TYR A 548 14.37 -29.52 7.57
CA TYR A 548 14.40 -28.88 6.25
C TYR A 548 14.70 -29.93 5.19
N SER A 549 14.19 -29.73 3.97
CA SER A 549 14.74 -30.43 2.79
C SER A 549 16.22 -30.11 2.64
N LYS A 550 17.02 -31.11 2.29
CA LYS A 550 18.46 -30.93 2.03
C LYS A 550 18.76 -30.39 0.65
N THR A 551 17.78 -30.36 -0.26
CA THR A 551 17.94 -29.86 -1.64
C THR A 551 18.62 -28.48 -1.71
N ALA A 552 18.24 -27.55 -0.83
CA ALA A 552 18.81 -26.20 -0.81
C ALA A 552 20.27 -26.16 -0.30
N ASP A 553 20.66 -27.10 0.56
CA ASP A 553 22.05 -27.23 1.02
C ASP A 553 22.92 -27.84 -0.08
N LEU A 554 22.44 -28.92 -0.73
CA LEU A 554 23.10 -29.56 -1.86
C LEU A 554 23.36 -28.57 -3.01
N LEU A 555 22.38 -27.71 -3.32
CA LEU A 555 22.55 -26.64 -4.31
C LEU A 555 23.73 -25.71 -3.97
N CYS A 556 23.86 -25.33 -2.69
CA CYS A 556 24.93 -24.44 -2.24
C CYS A 556 26.29 -25.14 -2.23
N GLU A 557 26.34 -26.44 -1.91
CA GLU A 557 27.55 -27.26 -1.99
C GLU A 557 28.11 -27.34 -3.42
N MET A 558 27.24 -27.23 -4.43
CA MET A 558 27.64 -27.12 -5.85
C MET A 558 28.09 -25.70 -6.26
N GLY A 559 28.14 -24.73 -5.33
CA GLY A 559 28.49 -23.34 -5.61
C GLY A 559 27.40 -22.54 -6.35
N ARG A 560 26.16 -23.04 -6.38
CA ARG A 560 25.06 -22.44 -7.14
C ARG A 560 24.28 -21.43 -6.29
N PHE A 561 24.86 -20.25 -6.10
CA PHE A 561 24.35 -19.22 -5.20
C PHE A 561 23.32 -18.26 -5.80
N GLY A 562 22.85 -18.49 -7.03
CA GLY A 562 21.82 -17.68 -7.68
C GLY A 562 22.34 -16.76 -8.78
N GLN A 563 21.65 -15.64 -9.00
CA GLN A 563 21.92 -14.71 -10.10
C GLN A 563 23.34 -14.11 -10.03
N LYS A 564 23.86 -13.90 -8.82
CA LYS A 564 25.21 -13.35 -8.60
C LYS A 564 26.34 -14.24 -9.10
N THR A 565 26.10 -15.54 -9.20
CA THR A 565 27.04 -16.55 -9.75
C THR A 565 26.63 -17.02 -11.15
N GLY A 566 25.54 -16.48 -11.71
CA GLY A 566 24.96 -16.96 -12.98
C GLY A 566 24.26 -18.32 -12.88
N ALA A 567 24.18 -18.91 -11.68
CA ALA A 567 23.75 -20.28 -11.46
C ALA A 567 23.18 -20.44 -10.04
N GLY A 568 21.92 -20.86 -9.93
CA GLY A 568 21.18 -21.16 -8.71
C GLY A 568 20.22 -22.33 -8.94
N TRP A 569 18.98 -22.25 -8.44
CA TRP A 569 17.89 -23.15 -8.84
C TRP A 569 17.66 -23.12 -10.35
N TYR A 570 17.94 -21.98 -10.97
CA TYR A 570 17.94 -21.75 -12.41
C TYR A 570 19.33 -21.39 -12.92
N ASP A 571 19.52 -21.49 -14.24
CA ASP A 571 20.67 -20.92 -14.93
C ASP A 571 20.35 -19.50 -15.43
N TYR A 572 21.34 -18.60 -15.35
CA TYR A 572 21.21 -17.19 -15.74
C TYR A 572 22.29 -16.79 -16.73
N GLN A 573 21.87 -16.18 -17.83
CA GLN A 573 22.79 -15.64 -18.84
C GLN A 573 23.00 -14.15 -18.60
N ALA A 574 24.27 -13.71 -18.68
CA ALA A 574 24.61 -12.29 -18.54
C ALA A 574 23.80 -11.43 -19.52
N GLY A 575 23.20 -10.36 -19.02
CA GLY A 575 22.37 -9.44 -19.82
C GLY A 575 20.93 -9.90 -20.07
N LYS A 576 20.57 -11.14 -19.73
CA LYS A 576 19.19 -11.63 -19.75
C LYS A 576 18.62 -11.70 -18.33
N ARG A 577 17.29 -11.64 -18.23
CA ARG A 577 16.56 -11.72 -16.95
C ARG A 577 15.83 -13.03 -16.75
N ASP A 578 15.85 -13.89 -17.75
CA ASP A 578 15.10 -15.14 -17.76
C ASP A 578 15.75 -16.13 -16.78
N ALA A 579 14.91 -16.77 -15.97
CA ALA A 579 15.30 -17.90 -15.14
C ALA A 579 15.14 -19.17 -15.99
N ILE A 580 16.25 -19.79 -16.39
CA ILE A 580 16.26 -20.94 -17.30
C ILE A 580 16.28 -22.22 -16.44
N PRO A 581 15.32 -23.16 -16.58
CA PRO A 581 15.35 -24.43 -15.86
C PRO A 581 16.68 -25.15 -16.08
N SER A 582 17.25 -25.72 -15.00
CA SER A 582 18.58 -26.33 -15.03
C SER A 582 18.50 -27.84 -14.89
N ASP A 583 18.95 -28.58 -15.92
CA ASP A 583 18.98 -30.04 -15.90
C ASP A 583 19.87 -30.57 -14.77
N VAL A 584 20.96 -29.85 -14.45
CA VAL A 584 21.85 -30.16 -13.33
C VAL A 584 21.12 -30.14 -11.98
N VAL A 585 20.24 -29.16 -11.78
CA VAL A 585 19.44 -29.04 -10.55
C VAL A 585 18.36 -30.11 -10.51
N ASN A 586 17.68 -30.38 -11.63
CA ASN A 586 16.68 -31.43 -11.71
C ASN A 586 17.28 -32.81 -11.42
N GLN A 587 18.46 -33.11 -11.97
CA GLN A 587 19.19 -34.33 -11.67
C GLN A 587 19.58 -34.43 -10.18
N MET A 588 20.08 -33.34 -9.58
CA MET A 588 20.41 -33.30 -8.15
C MET A 588 19.19 -33.63 -7.28
N ILE A 589 18.01 -33.07 -7.61
CA ILE A 589 16.77 -33.35 -6.88
C ILE A 589 16.38 -34.83 -7.04
N GLU A 590 16.46 -35.40 -8.25
CA GLU A 590 16.17 -36.82 -8.49
C GLU A 590 17.10 -37.76 -7.70
N GLU A 591 18.40 -37.47 -7.69
CA GLU A 591 19.39 -38.22 -6.90
C GLU A 591 19.10 -38.11 -5.40
N HIS A 592 18.72 -36.92 -4.92
CA HIS A 592 18.33 -36.72 -3.53
C HIS A 592 17.09 -37.55 -3.15
N ARG A 593 16.05 -37.57 -4.00
CA ARG A 593 14.86 -38.40 -3.77
C ARG A 593 15.19 -39.89 -3.72
N LYS A 594 16.05 -40.37 -4.63
CA LYS A 594 16.53 -41.76 -4.63
C LYS A 594 17.28 -42.09 -3.33
N ALA A 595 18.14 -41.20 -2.86
CA ALA A 595 18.87 -41.37 -1.60
C ALA A 595 17.96 -41.43 -0.37
N LEU A 596 16.83 -40.70 -0.39
CA LEU A 596 15.81 -40.75 0.67
C LEU A 596 14.82 -41.92 0.52
N GLY A 597 14.88 -42.70 -0.56
CA GLY A 597 13.91 -43.75 -0.85
C GLY A 597 12.50 -43.22 -1.16
N ILE A 598 12.38 -41.96 -1.61
CA ILE A 598 11.10 -41.32 -1.91
C ILE A 598 10.70 -41.61 -3.35
N THR A 599 9.48 -42.15 -3.53
CA THR A 599 8.87 -42.25 -4.86
C THR A 599 8.15 -40.93 -5.18
N PRO A 600 8.55 -40.21 -6.24
CA PRO A 600 7.91 -38.95 -6.62
C PRO A 600 6.41 -39.14 -6.90
N ARG A 601 5.58 -38.21 -6.43
CA ARG A 601 4.15 -38.15 -6.74
C ARG A 601 3.82 -36.90 -7.54
N LYS A 602 2.70 -36.94 -8.26
CA LYS A 602 2.14 -35.74 -8.87
C LYS A 602 1.52 -34.86 -7.79
N VAL A 603 1.98 -33.62 -7.69
CA VAL A 603 1.40 -32.59 -6.81
C VAL A 603 0.66 -31.57 -7.68
N SER A 604 -0.55 -31.20 -7.27
CA SER A 604 -1.38 -30.22 -7.99
C SER A 604 -0.94 -28.77 -7.74
N ASP A 605 -1.24 -27.86 -8.67
CA ASP A 605 -1.05 -26.41 -8.48
C ASP A 605 -1.76 -25.95 -7.20
N GLU A 606 -2.97 -26.45 -6.95
CA GLU A 606 -3.77 -26.12 -5.78
C GLU A 606 -3.09 -26.55 -4.49
N GLU A 607 -2.54 -27.76 -4.43
CA GLU A 607 -1.81 -28.25 -3.26
C GLU A 607 -0.54 -27.44 -3.01
N ILE A 608 0.22 -27.11 -4.07
CA ILE A 608 1.41 -26.25 -3.97
C ILE A 608 1.02 -24.91 -3.34
N VAL A 609 0.01 -24.24 -3.88
CA VAL A 609 -0.45 -22.93 -3.38
C VAL A 609 -0.95 -23.04 -1.93
N GLN A 610 -1.74 -24.07 -1.61
CA GLN A 610 -2.25 -24.27 -0.24
C GLN A 610 -1.11 -24.51 0.75
N ARG A 611 -0.13 -25.36 0.43
CA ARG A 611 0.99 -25.62 1.34
C ARG A 611 1.84 -24.37 1.56
N LEU A 612 2.17 -23.66 0.49
CA LEU A 612 2.95 -22.43 0.58
C LEU A 612 2.20 -21.35 1.38
N VAL A 613 0.95 -21.05 1.03
CA VAL A 613 0.20 -19.94 1.65
C VAL A 613 -0.28 -20.29 3.06
N TYR A 614 -0.72 -21.52 3.33
CA TYR A 614 -1.20 -21.87 4.68
C TYR A 614 -0.05 -22.00 5.68
N ALA A 615 1.18 -22.29 5.23
CA ALA A 615 2.35 -22.17 6.09
C ALA A 615 2.59 -20.72 6.54
N LEU A 616 2.42 -19.75 5.63
CA LEU A 616 2.45 -18.32 5.98
C LEU A 616 1.36 -17.97 6.99
N VAL A 617 0.12 -18.37 6.70
CA VAL A 617 -1.06 -18.07 7.54
C VAL A 617 -0.89 -18.64 8.95
N ASN A 618 -0.41 -19.87 9.06
CA ASN A 618 -0.23 -20.53 10.36
C ASN A 618 0.82 -19.79 11.21
N GLU A 619 1.94 -19.43 10.61
CA GLU A 619 2.99 -18.68 11.32
C GLU A 619 2.54 -17.25 11.64
N GLY A 620 1.79 -16.60 10.73
CA GLY A 620 1.16 -15.30 10.98
C GLY A 620 0.18 -15.33 12.16
N ALA A 621 -0.58 -16.41 12.33
CA ALA A 621 -1.46 -16.58 13.48
C ALA A 621 -0.68 -16.72 14.80
N LYS A 622 0.47 -17.40 14.81
CA LYS A 622 1.37 -17.46 15.98
C LYS A 622 1.93 -16.09 16.33
N ILE A 623 2.38 -15.34 15.32
CA ILE A 623 2.89 -13.97 15.47
C ILE A 623 1.85 -13.04 16.13
N LEU A 624 0.57 -13.18 15.76
CA LEU A 624 -0.52 -12.42 16.40
C LEU A 624 -0.76 -12.85 17.84
N GLU A 625 -0.77 -14.15 18.10
CA GLU A 625 -0.99 -14.70 19.44
C GLU A 625 0.12 -14.32 20.42
N GLU A 626 1.36 -14.28 19.94
CA GLU A 626 2.53 -13.84 20.70
C GLU A 626 2.63 -12.32 20.87
N GLY A 627 1.76 -11.56 20.19
CA GLY A 627 1.78 -10.09 20.23
C GLY A 627 2.97 -9.46 19.49
N ILE A 628 3.65 -10.22 18.63
CA ILE A 628 4.74 -9.72 17.78
C ILE A 628 4.21 -8.75 16.72
N ALA A 629 3.05 -9.06 16.11
CA ALA A 629 2.28 -8.11 15.32
C ALA A 629 1.02 -7.70 16.09
N SER A 630 0.66 -6.42 16.02
CA SER A 630 -0.48 -5.90 16.80
C SER A 630 -1.86 -6.29 16.23
N LYS A 631 -1.91 -6.61 14.93
CA LYS A 631 -3.15 -6.87 14.17
C LYS A 631 -2.85 -7.59 12.86
N SER A 632 -3.82 -8.35 12.35
CA SER A 632 -3.69 -9.15 11.12
C SER A 632 -3.36 -8.30 9.88
N GLY A 633 -3.94 -7.09 9.78
CA GLY A 633 -3.63 -6.15 8.71
C GLY A 633 -2.15 -5.72 8.65
N ASP A 634 -1.44 -5.69 9.78
CA ASP A 634 0.00 -5.38 9.80
C ASP A 634 0.80 -6.46 9.05
N ILE A 635 0.45 -7.73 9.29
CA ILE A 635 1.05 -8.89 8.60
C ILE A 635 0.75 -8.85 7.09
N ASP A 636 -0.48 -8.52 6.73
CA ASP A 636 -0.85 -8.38 5.32
C ASP A 636 -0.02 -7.28 4.64
N MET A 637 0.17 -6.12 5.29
CA MET A 637 0.99 -5.04 4.75
C MET A 637 2.46 -5.43 4.59
N VAL A 638 3.03 -6.20 5.52
CA VAL A 638 4.39 -6.79 5.37
C VAL A 638 4.46 -7.62 4.09
N TYR A 639 3.52 -8.52 3.88
CA TYR A 639 3.55 -9.44 2.74
C TYR A 639 3.32 -8.76 1.38
N LEU A 640 2.50 -7.72 1.34
CA LEU A 640 2.24 -6.96 0.12
C LEU A 640 3.42 -6.07 -0.26
N THR A 641 4.08 -5.46 0.73
CA THR A 641 5.10 -4.42 0.48
C THR A 641 6.53 -4.94 0.54
N GLY A 642 6.74 -6.14 1.11
CA GLY A 642 8.05 -6.79 1.24
C GLY A 642 8.20 -8.09 0.44
N TYR A 643 7.13 -8.88 0.28
CA TYR A 643 7.21 -10.25 -0.24
C TYR A 643 6.42 -10.50 -1.53
N GLY A 644 5.82 -9.45 -2.11
CA GLY A 644 5.15 -9.53 -3.41
C GLY A 644 3.89 -10.41 -3.41
N PHE A 645 3.18 -10.50 -2.27
CA PHE A 645 1.87 -11.14 -2.21
C PHE A 645 0.86 -10.42 -3.12
N PRO A 646 -0.06 -11.13 -3.80
CA PRO A 646 -1.02 -10.50 -4.72
C PRO A 646 -1.97 -9.51 -4.04
N ILE A 647 -1.91 -8.24 -4.48
CA ILE A 647 -2.77 -7.14 -4.00
C ILE A 647 -4.27 -7.47 -4.12
N HIS A 648 -4.69 -8.07 -5.23
CA HIS A 648 -6.10 -8.46 -5.46
C HIS A 648 -6.62 -9.55 -4.50
N ARG A 649 -5.76 -10.09 -3.63
CA ARG A 649 -6.10 -11.07 -2.59
C ARG A 649 -5.87 -10.54 -1.16
N GLY A 650 -5.47 -9.28 -0.99
CA GLY A 650 -5.49 -8.58 0.30
C GLY A 650 -4.38 -8.93 1.30
N GLY A 651 -3.59 -9.98 1.07
CA GLY A 651 -2.58 -10.46 2.02
C GLY A 651 -2.91 -11.86 2.56
N PRO A 652 -1.95 -12.58 3.17
CA PRO A 652 -2.16 -13.95 3.63
C PRO A 652 -3.29 -14.09 4.66
N MET A 653 -3.42 -13.17 5.61
CA MET A 653 -4.42 -13.25 6.69
C MET A 653 -5.82 -12.94 6.15
N HIS A 654 -5.93 -11.94 5.28
CA HIS A 654 -7.16 -11.65 4.54
C HIS A 654 -7.58 -12.82 3.64
N TYR A 655 -6.64 -13.36 2.85
CA TYR A 655 -6.91 -14.50 1.96
C TYR A 655 -7.40 -15.72 2.73
N ALA A 656 -6.80 -16.03 3.89
CA ALA A 656 -7.28 -17.12 4.75
C ALA A 656 -8.72 -16.89 5.23
N SER A 657 -9.07 -15.64 5.54
CA SER A 657 -10.43 -15.26 5.94
C SER A 657 -11.43 -15.42 4.79
N GLU A 658 -11.05 -15.04 3.56
CA GLU A 658 -11.86 -15.23 2.34
C GLU A 658 -12.05 -16.71 1.97
N VAL A 659 -11.04 -17.56 2.21
CA VAL A 659 -11.14 -19.03 2.05
C VAL A 659 -12.04 -19.66 3.14
N GLY A 660 -12.12 -19.02 4.30
CA GLY A 660 -12.76 -19.54 5.51
C GLY A 660 -11.76 -20.33 6.35
N LEU A 661 -11.55 -19.90 7.60
CA LEU A 661 -10.53 -20.47 8.49
C LEU A 661 -10.76 -21.96 8.80
N PHE A 662 -12.02 -22.41 8.81
CA PHE A 662 -12.35 -23.83 8.89
C PHE A 662 -11.68 -24.64 7.77
N ASN A 663 -11.79 -24.19 6.52
CA ASN A 663 -11.23 -24.89 5.35
C ASN A 663 -9.70 -24.90 5.36
N VAL A 664 -9.09 -23.81 5.85
CA VAL A 664 -7.64 -23.73 6.09
C VAL A 664 -7.21 -24.80 7.09
N VAL A 665 -7.86 -24.86 8.26
CA VAL A 665 -7.56 -25.85 9.30
C VAL A 665 -7.75 -27.29 8.82
N GLN A 666 -8.81 -27.59 8.05
CA GLN A 666 -9.01 -28.94 7.49
C GLN A 666 -7.90 -29.32 6.50
N SER A 667 -7.46 -28.38 5.66
CA SER A 667 -6.35 -28.61 4.74
C SER A 667 -5.03 -28.87 5.48
N MET A 668 -4.77 -28.11 6.56
CA MET A 668 -3.59 -28.33 7.41
C MET A 668 -3.63 -29.71 8.09
N LYS A 669 -4.78 -30.12 8.63
CA LYS A 669 -4.97 -31.47 9.20
C LYS A 669 -4.72 -32.58 8.17
N ARG A 670 -5.05 -32.35 6.89
CA ARG A 670 -4.72 -33.27 5.80
C ARG A 670 -3.22 -33.31 5.55
N PHE A 671 -2.56 -32.15 5.47
CA PHE A 671 -1.10 -32.08 5.26
C PHE A 671 -0.30 -32.68 6.43
N ALA A 672 -0.79 -32.54 7.67
CA ALA A 672 -0.18 -33.16 8.85
C ALA A 672 -0.12 -34.70 8.80
N ARG A 673 -0.94 -35.35 7.95
CA ARG A 673 -0.93 -36.80 7.73
C ARG A 673 0.11 -37.25 6.69
N ASN A 674 0.77 -36.31 6.01
CA ASN A 674 1.80 -36.62 5.04
C ASN A 674 3.11 -37.02 5.76
N PRO A 675 3.58 -38.28 5.63
CA PRO A 675 4.77 -38.74 6.34
C PRO A 675 6.07 -38.11 5.81
N LEU A 676 6.03 -37.49 4.62
CA LEU A 676 7.19 -36.82 4.00
C LEU A 676 7.30 -35.34 4.40
N ASP A 677 6.36 -34.82 5.19
CA ASP A 677 6.35 -33.45 5.68
C ASP A 677 6.63 -33.40 7.20
N ASP A 678 6.79 -32.20 7.76
CA ASP A 678 6.82 -32.01 9.20
C ASP A 678 5.40 -31.80 9.74
N ALA A 679 4.80 -32.84 10.32
CA ALA A 679 3.47 -32.77 10.92
C ALA A 679 3.31 -31.62 11.94
N ARG A 680 4.40 -31.24 12.64
CA ARG A 680 4.40 -30.13 13.60
C ARG A 680 4.25 -28.76 12.92
N ALA A 681 4.71 -28.63 11.68
CA ALA A 681 4.51 -27.41 10.90
C ALA A 681 3.02 -27.18 10.55
N TRP A 682 2.24 -28.26 10.56
CA TRP A 682 0.81 -28.27 10.22
C TRP A 682 -0.13 -28.31 11.42
N GLU A 683 0.40 -28.28 12.64
CA GLU A 683 -0.42 -28.03 13.82
C GLU A 683 -1.00 -26.61 13.73
N PRO A 684 -2.33 -26.45 13.72
CA PRO A 684 -2.94 -25.12 13.68
C PRO A 684 -2.56 -24.30 14.90
N ALA A 685 -2.09 -23.08 14.68
CA ALA A 685 -1.85 -22.11 15.73
C ALA A 685 -3.10 -21.98 16.62
N PRO A 686 -2.96 -21.89 17.96
CA PRO A 686 -4.12 -21.85 18.84
C PRO A 686 -5.11 -20.72 18.52
N LEU A 687 -4.62 -19.53 18.16
CA LEU A 687 -5.49 -18.45 17.64
C LEU A 687 -6.30 -18.88 16.40
N LEU A 688 -5.66 -19.47 15.40
CA LEU A 688 -6.32 -19.92 14.17
C LEU A 688 -7.36 -21.01 14.47
N ALA A 689 -7.02 -21.99 15.32
CA ALA A 689 -7.93 -23.05 15.72
C ALA A 689 -9.17 -22.50 16.44
N ARG A 690 -8.97 -21.56 17.38
CA ARG A 690 -10.05 -20.90 18.11
C ARG A 690 -10.96 -20.10 17.21
N LEU A 691 -10.41 -19.24 16.34
CA LEU A 691 -11.23 -18.46 15.40
C LEU A 691 -12.03 -19.34 14.45
N ALA A 692 -11.42 -20.43 13.95
CA ALA A 692 -12.11 -21.41 13.11
C ALA A 692 -13.27 -22.11 13.85
N ALA A 693 -13.09 -22.46 15.12
CA ALA A 693 -14.12 -23.09 15.95
C ALA A 693 -15.28 -22.13 16.27
N GLU A 694 -14.99 -20.83 16.41
CA GLU A 694 -15.97 -19.78 16.70
C GLU A 694 -16.65 -19.21 15.43
N GLY A 695 -16.29 -19.69 14.23
CA GLY A 695 -16.83 -19.16 12.97
C GLY A 695 -16.41 -17.72 12.68
N LYS A 696 -15.25 -17.28 13.19
CA LYS A 696 -14.72 -15.91 13.05
C LYS A 696 -13.63 -15.81 11.98
N ALA A 697 -13.30 -14.58 11.61
CA ALA A 697 -12.15 -14.21 10.77
C ALA A 697 -11.02 -13.59 11.61
N PHE A 698 -9.87 -13.32 10.99
CA PHE A 698 -8.73 -12.64 11.65
C PHE A 698 -8.92 -11.14 11.88
N ALA A 699 -9.86 -10.51 11.15
CA ALA A 699 -10.05 -9.06 11.12
C ALA A 699 -10.87 -8.54 12.31
#